data_AF-A0A835EL13-F1
#
_entry.id   AF-A0A835EL13-F1
#
_cell.length_a   1.000
_cell.length_b   1.000
_cell.length_c   1.000
_cell.angle_alpha   90.00
_cell.angle_beta   90.00
_cell.angle_gamma   90.00
#
_symmetry.space_group_name_H-M   'P 1'
#
loop_
_entity.id
_entity.type
_entity.pdbx_description
1 polymer ?
#
loop_
_entity_poly.entity_id
_entity_poly.type
_entity_poly.pdbx_seq_one_letter_code
_entity_poly.pdbx_strand_id
1 'polypeptide(L)'
;MAALTALCGTLVPSLPPDDGGRGGVASNKVIDEFLLASAADPPVPNEVAELMSRRCLPEALALVRTVLWLLGTRLGSLALCGSRCLSWRFPFVLRFAELPLEQREGAVRRWSRQTLLPPLRMFFLITKVFCLYVFYSWTDENSENPHWRAIGYSPPLSGDGDEPDAAAAKEDPPETKRPLDDGVVETINETDSSLPASLAAKGLAVTHDATRIRVDCDVVVIGSGCGGGVSASVLAAAGYKVVVLEKGNYFTSRDYTAVEAPSMSELYESGGFVSTLSGSALLLAGSTVGGGTAVNWSACIKTPDDVRAEWAHDQGLPLFATGEYADAMDRVFERLGVTHGCTEEGLQNKVLRKGCETLGCKVEPVSRNSSEGHYCGSCGFGCRAGDKRGTDTTWLVDAVRHGAVVVTGCKAEKLLLEQEHRDGRAKRCVGVVARSTNPAVTKILEVRARATISACGSLQTPVLLRRSGLSNRHIGKNLHLHPTALVWGYFPDTTPDLKGKTYEGGIITSLHKVEGRRAILETPAMGLAAAGTQFPWVSGRDMKERMLRYGRTVHLFSMVRDRGSGAVHGDRRVAYHLDAADGEDMREGMRRALRVLAAAGAAEIGTHRSDGQRFACRGASEAALEEFLDGVGPVRGPQSKAEAWTLCCTAHQMGSCRMGATAADGAVDARGESWEARGLYVCDGSVLPSAVGVNPMVTIQSVAYCLATGIAESLRRDQASGKSY
;
A
#
# COMPACT_ATOMS: atom_id res chain seq x y z
N MET A 1 -11.72 -28.02 -4.76
CA MET A 1 -10.60 -28.24 -3.83
C MET A 1 -9.46 -29.03 -4.44
N ALA A 2 -9.63 -30.30 -4.87
CA ALA A 2 -8.51 -31.10 -5.41
C ALA A 2 -7.64 -30.40 -6.48
N ALA A 3 -8.24 -29.72 -7.46
CA ALA A 3 -7.50 -28.96 -8.46
C ALA A 3 -6.71 -27.77 -7.88
N LEU A 4 -7.26 -27.09 -6.87
CA LEU A 4 -6.59 -25.99 -6.18
C LEU A 4 -5.41 -26.50 -5.34
N THR A 5 -5.59 -27.60 -4.60
CA THR A 5 -4.52 -28.26 -3.84
C THR A 5 -3.36 -28.66 -4.74
N ALA A 6 -3.66 -29.30 -5.89
CA ALA A 6 -2.63 -29.66 -6.86
C ALA A 6 -1.94 -28.45 -7.48
N LEU A 7 -2.66 -27.34 -7.69
CA LEU A 7 -2.10 -26.09 -8.19
C LEU A 7 -1.17 -25.44 -7.16
N CYS A 8 -1.56 -25.39 -5.89
CA CYS A 8 -0.73 -24.88 -4.81
C CYS A 8 0.56 -25.71 -4.69
N GLY A 9 0.45 -27.05 -4.65
CA GLY A 9 1.61 -27.96 -4.68
C GLY A 9 2.38 -27.98 -6.00
N THR A 10 1.93 -27.28 -7.04
CA THR A 10 2.73 -27.02 -8.25
C THR A 10 3.51 -25.73 -8.11
N LEU A 11 2.91 -24.69 -7.51
CA LEU A 11 3.54 -23.39 -7.28
C LEU A 11 4.65 -23.49 -6.22
N VAL A 12 4.42 -24.26 -5.15
CA VAL A 12 5.41 -24.59 -4.11
C VAL A 12 5.37 -26.10 -3.85
N PRO A 13 6.15 -26.89 -4.59
CA PRO A 13 6.16 -28.34 -4.46
C PRO A 13 7.05 -28.83 -3.32
N SER A 14 6.82 -30.07 -2.89
CA SER A 14 7.81 -30.84 -2.14
C SER A 14 8.97 -31.21 -3.07
N LEU A 15 10.20 -30.93 -2.65
CA LEU A 15 11.42 -31.23 -3.38
C LEU A 15 12.25 -32.21 -2.54
N PRO A 16 12.60 -33.40 -3.07
CA PRO A 16 13.48 -34.31 -2.36
C PRO A 16 14.87 -33.68 -2.16
N PRO A 17 15.61 -34.07 -1.11
CA PRO A 17 17.00 -33.64 -0.93
C PRO A 17 17.83 -34.03 -2.15
N ASP A 18 18.68 -33.13 -2.65
CA ASP A 18 19.57 -33.46 -3.78
C ASP A 18 20.68 -34.40 -3.26
N ASP A 19 20.69 -35.66 -3.71
CA ASP A 19 21.66 -36.71 -3.30
C ASP A 19 23.12 -36.49 -3.81
N GLY A 20 23.45 -35.35 -4.41
CA GLY A 20 24.83 -35.08 -4.82
C GLY A 20 24.99 -33.79 -5.60
N GLY A 21 25.80 -32.85 -5.09
CA GLY A 21 26.23 -31.68 -5.87
C GLY A 21 26.65 -30.44 -5.07
N ARG A 22 26.33 -30.35 -3.77
CA ARG A 22 26.89 -29.29 -2.91
C ARG A 22 28.13 -29.84 -2.20
N GLY A 23 29.30 -29.58 -2.77
CA GLY A 23 30.56 -29.87 -2.09
C GLY A 23 30.60 -29.25 -0.71
N GLY A 24 30.68 -30.09 0.32
CA GLY A 24 31.32 -29.77 1.59
C GLY A 24 30.54 -29.00 2.67
N VAL A 25 29.21 -28.86 2.60
CA VAL A 25 28.42 -28.32 3.72
C VAL A 25 27.37 -29.34 4.12
N ALA A 26 27.45 -29.84 5.36
CA ALA A 26 26.46 -30.75 5.94
C ALA A 26 25.03 -30.21 5.68
N SER A 27 24.10 -31.07 5.25
CA SER A 27 22.72 -30.64 5.00
C SER A 27 22.16 -30.05 6.29
N ASN A 28 21.66 -28.82 6.20
CA ASN A 28 21.05 -28.16 7.33
C ASN A 28 19.61 -28.66 7.41
N LYS A 29 19.29 -29.48 8.42
CA LYS A 29 17.96 -30.09 8.64
C LYS A 29 16.79 -29.10 8.40
N VAL A 30 16.96 -27.84 8.81
CA VAL A 30 15.96 -26.77 8.64
C VAL A 30 15.71 -26.44 7.16
N ILE A 31 16.76 -26.45 6.33
CA ILE A 31 16.65 -26.25 4.88
C ILE A 31 15.97 -27.45 4.23
N ASP A 32 16.32 -28.67 4.64
CA ASP A 32 15.71 -29.90 4.10
C ASP A 32 14.20 -29.95 4.41
N GLU A 33 13.80 -29.60 5.64
CA GLU A 33 12.39 -29.47 6.03
C GLU A 33 11.64 -28.44 5.18
N PHE A 34 12.24 -27.28 4.90
CA PHE A 34 11.65 -26.30 3.99
C PHE A 34 11.54 -26.80 2.54
N LEU A 35 12.55 -27.52 2.05
CA LEU A 35 12.53 -28.09 0.71
C LEU A 35 11.48 -29.20 0.58
N LEU A 36 11.20 -29.95 1.64
CA LEU A 36 10.15 -30.97 1.66
C LEU A 36 8.72 -30.42 1.82
N ALA A 37 8.54 -29.25 2.43
CA ALA A 37 7.22 -28.63 2.62
C ALA A 37 6.49 -28.32 1.29
N SER A 38 5.18 -28.51 1.21
CA SER A 38 4.41 -28.23 0.00
C SER A 38 3.24 -27.31 0.29
N ALA A 39 2.92 -26.38 -0.62
CA ALA A 39 1.68 -25.60 -0.50
C ALA A 39 0.41 -26.44 -0.79
N ALA A 40 0.56 -27.73 -1.14
CA ALA A 40 -0.57 -28.67 -1.12
C ALA A 40 -0.94 -29.13 0.30
N ASP A 41 -0.04 -28.95 1.28
CA ASP A 41 -0.24 -29.42 2.64
C ASP A 41 -1.22 -28.51 3.38
N PRO A 42 -2.10 -29.05 4.25
CA PRO A 42 -2.96 -28.22 5.11
C PRO A 42 -2.13 -27.31 6.03
N PRO A 43 -2.60 -26.08 6.34
CA PRO A 43 -3.90 -25.52 5.98
C PRO A 43 -3.92 -24.74 4.64
N VAL A 44 -2.80 -24.67 3.93
CA VAL A 44 -2.57 -23.68 2.85
C VAL A 44 -3.66 -23.65 1.77
N PRO A 45 -4.13 -24.77 1.16
CA PRO A 45 -5.15 -24.70 0.12
C PRO A 45 -6.52 -24.14 0.60
N ASN A 46 -6.86 -24.35 1.87
CA ASN A 46 -8.12 -23.85 2.43
C ASN A 46 -8.04 -22.35 2.68
N GLU A 47 -6.94 -21.89 3.29
CA GLU A 47 -6.66 -20.47 3.51
C GLU A 47 -6.62 -19.69 2.20
N VAL A 48 -6.00 -20.26 1.15
CA VAL A 48 -5.99 -19.68 -0.20
C VAL A 48 -7.42 -19.52 -0.74
N ALA A 49 -8.27 -20.54 -0.60
CA ALA A 49 -9.65 -20.49 -1.08
C ALA A 49 -10.50 -19.46 -0.32
N GLU A 50 -10.33 -19.37 1.00
CA GLU A 50 -11.01 -18.42 1.88
C GLU A 50 -10.59 -16.99 1.56
N LEU A 51 -9.28 -16.74 1.49
CA LEU A 51 -8.72 -15.42 1.21
C LEU A 51 -9.14 -14.92 -0.19
N MET A 52 -9.10 -15.77 -1.21
CA MET A 52 -9.61 -15.43 -2.54
C MET A 52 -11.11 -15.09 -2.50
N SER A 53 -11.91 -15.84 -1.75
CA SER A 53 -13.36 -15.60 -1.65
C SER A 53 -13.69 -14.27 -0.97
N ARG A 54 -12.86 -13.83 -0.02
CA ARG A 54 -13.01 -12.54 0.69
C ARG A 54 -12.44 -11.35 -0.07
N ARG A 55 -11.32 -11.53 -0.77
CA ARG A 55 -10.53 -10.39 -1.31
C ARG A 55 -10.62 -10.21 -2.83
N CYS A 56 -10.92 -11.24 -3.62
CA CYS A 56 -11.06 -11.06 -5.07
C CYS A 56 -12.27 -10.19 -5.44
N LEU A 57 -12.19 -9.55 -6.62
CA LEU A 57 -13.38 -9.02 -7.28
C LEU A 57 -14.30 -10.18 -7.71
N PRO A 58 -15.63 -10.02 -7.71
CA PRO A 58 -16.58 -11.09 -8.07
C PRO A 58 -16.28 -11.74 -9.43
N GLU A 59 -15.95 -10.94 -10.45
CA GLU A 59 -15.59 -11.41 -11.79
C GLU A 59 -14.28 -12.21 -11.82
N ALA A 60 -13.28 -11.81 -11.03
CA ALA A 60 -12.01 -12.52 -10.89
C ALA A 60 -12.20 -13.85 -10.16
N LEU A 61 -13.04 -13.87 -9.12
CA LEU A 61 -13.39 -15.09 -8.39
C LEU A 61 -14.18 -16.05 -9.28
N ALA A 62 -15.10 -15.54 -10.11
CA ALA A 62 -15.83 -16.34 -11.08
C ALA A 62 -14.88 -17.02 -12.09
N LEU A 63 -13.92 -16.27 -12.64
CA LEU A 63 -12.87 -16.83 -13.50
C LEU A 63 -12.10 -17.96 -12.80
N VAL A 64 -11.63 -17.73 -11.57
CA VAL A 64 -10.90 -18.75 -10.79
C VAL A 64 -11.75 -20.00 -10.59
N ARG A 65 -13.03 -19.85 -10.19
CA ARG A 65 -13.95 -20.97 -9.99
C ARG A 65 -14.17 -21.77 -11.28
N THR A 66 -14.40 -21.09 -12.41
CA THR A 66 -14.60 -21.76 -13.71
C THR A 66 -13.36 -22.55 -14.14
N VAL A 67 -12.16 -21.96 -14.03
CA VAL A 67 -10.92 -22.65 -14.43
C VAL A 67 -10.63 -23.83 -13.49
N LEU A 68 -10.79 -23.67 -12.18
CA LEU A 68 -10.61 -24.77 -11.21
C LEU A 68 -11.62 -25.90 -11.44
N TRP A 69 -12.87 -25.58 -11.79
CA TRP A 69 -13.88 -26.58 -12.13
C TRP A 69 -13.48 -27.36 -13.39
N LEU A 70 -13.04 -26.67 -14.45
CA LEU A 70 -12.54 -27.33 -15.68
C LEU A 70 -11.36 -28.26 -15.38
N LEU A 71 -10.38 -27.81 -14.60
CA LEU A 71 -9.23 -28.61 -14.16
C LEU A 71 -9.63 -29.82 -13.27
N GLY A 72 -10.83 -29.77 -12.68
CA GLY A 72 -11.43 -30.90 -11.96
C GLY A 72 -11.96 -32.02 -12.88
N THR A 73 -12.09 -31.74 -14.18
CA THR A 73 -12.59 -32.69 -15.19
C THR A 73 -11.47 -33.14 -16.13
N ARG A 74 -11.60 -34.33 -16.73
CA ARG A 74 -10.62 -34.85 -17.71
C ARG A 74 -10.61 -34.02 -19.00
N LEU A 75 -11.78 -33.71 -19.56
CA LEU A 75 -11.91 -32.91 -20.77
C LEU A 75 -11.43 -31.46 -20.57
N GLY A 76 -11.76 -30.84 -19.44
CA GLY A 76 -11.27 -29.50 -19.11
C GLY A 76 -9.76 -29.47 -18.87
N SER A 77 -9.20 -30.50 -18.24
CA SER A 77 -7.75 -30.65 -18.10
C SER A 77 -7.06 -30.79 -19.46
N LEU A 78 -7.60 -31.62 -20.35
CA LEU A 78 -7.10 -31.75 -21.72
C LEU A 78 -7.17 -30.41 -22.48
N ALA A 79 -8.26 -29.66 -22.33
CA ALA A 79 -8.41 -28.34 -22.98
C ALA A 79 -7.39 -27.32 -22.46
N LEU A 80 -7.13 -27.29 -21.15
CA LEU A 80 -6.27 -26.29 -20.51
C LEU A 80 -4.78 -26.66 -20.49
N CYS A 81 -4.46 -27.96 -20.43
CA CYS A 81 -3.08 -28.47 -20.33
C CYS A 81 -2.58 -29.08 -21.66
N GLY A 82 -3.48 -29.40 -22.58
CA GLY A 82 -3.18 -30.02 -23.87
C GLY A 82 -2.78 -31.49 -23.74
N SER A 83 -1.94 -31.96 -24.68
CA SER A 83 -1.46 -33.35 -24.75
C SER A 83 -0.72 -33.83 -23.50
N ARG A 84 -0.33 -32.94 -22.58
CA ARG A 84 0.24 -33.28 -21.27
C ARG A 84 -0.71 -34.15 -20.43
N CYS A 85 -2.01 -34.06 -20.66
CA CYS A 85 -2.98 -34.90 -19.97
C CYS A 85 -3.09 -36.32 -20.54
N LEU A 86 -2.44 -36.63 -21.66
CA LEU A 86 -2.55 -37.95 -22.27
C LEU A 86 -1.65 -38.95 -21.56
N SER A 87 -2.22 -40.10 -21.26
CA SER A 87 -1.56 -41.24 -20.65
C SER A 87 -1.76 -42.47 -21.52
N TRP A 88 -0.74 -43.30 -21.64
CA TRP A 88 -0.84 -44.62 -22.29
C TRP A 88 -1.54 -45.67 -21.40
N ARG A 89 -1.74 -45.34 -20.12
CA ARG A 89 -2.46 -46.18 -19.15
C ARG A 89 -3.83 -45.60 -18.88
N PHE A 90 -4.85 -46.45 -18.76
CA PHE A 90 -6.20 -46.02 -18.39
C PHE A 90 -6.19 -45.40 -16.96
N PRO A 91 -6.82 -44.23 -16.74
CA PRO A 91 -7.54 -43.41 -17.72
C PRO A 91 -6.59 -42.68 -18.69
N PHE A 92 -6.87 -42.77 -19.99
CA PHE A 92 -6.01 -42.18 -21.05
C PHE A 92 -5.94 -40.66 -21.03
N VAL A 93 -6.85 -40.00 -20.30
CA VAL A 93 -6.83 -38.56 -20.04
C VAL A 93 -6.84 -38.35 -18.54
N LEU A 94 -5.78 -37.74 -18.03
CA LEU A 94 -5.60 -37.42 -16.62
C LEU A 94 -6.23 -36.07 -16.29
N ARG A 95 -6.84 -35.96 -15.10
CA ARG A 95 -7.19 -34.67 -14.50
C ARG A 95 -5.91 -33.93 -14.10
N PHE A 96 -5.98 -32.60 -13.97
CA PHE A 96 -4.82 -31.79 -13.56
C PHE A 96 -4.16 -32.30 -12.27
N ALA A 97 -4.95 -32.70 -11.27
CA ALA A 97 -4.45 -33.23 -10.00
C ALA A 97 -3.76 -34.60 -10.11
N GLU A 98 -4.03 -35.35 -11.19
CA GLU A 98 -3.44 -36.66 -11.46
C GLU A 98 -2.13 -36.55 -12.27
N LEU A 99 -1.82 -35.38 -12.83
CA LEU A 99 -0.60 -35.15 -13.60
C LEU A 99 0.64 -35.20 -12.71
N PRO A 100 1.77 -35.78 -13.16
CA PRO A 100 3.07 -35.59 -12.54
C PRO A 100 3.43 -34.11 -12.40
N LEU A 101 4.21 -33.77 -11.37
CA LEU A 101 4.58 -32.38 -11.04
C LEU A 101 5.16 -31.64 -12.25
N GLU A 102 6.11 -32.24 -12.97
CA GLU A 102 6.76 -31.63 -14.14
C GLU A 102 5.74 -31.24 -15.24
N GLN A 103 4.72 -32.09 -15.46
CA GLN A 103 3.67 -31.81 -16.43
C GLN A 103 2.75 -30.67 -15.95
N ARG A 104 2.46 -30.60 -14.65
CA ARG A 104 1.71 -29.48 -14.06
C ARG A 104 2.49 -28.17 -14.17
N GLU A 105 3.78 -28.16 -13.82
CA GLU A 105 4.63 -26.99 -13.97
C GLU A 105 4.71 -26.53 -15.44
N GLY A 106 4.82 -27.48 -16.36
CA GLY A 106 4.76 -27.21 -17.80
C GLY A 106 3.47 -26.53 -18.24
N ALA A 107 2.32 -26.93 -17.70
CA ALA A 107 1.03 -26.29 -17.96
C ALA A 107 0.95 -24.88 -17.36
N VAL A 108 1.32 -24.73 -16.08
CA VAL A 108 1.30 -23.44 -15.36
C VAL A 108 2.22 -22.41 -16.03
N ARG A 109 3.42 -22.81 -16.44
CA ARG A 109 4.36 -21.95 -17.19
C ARG A 109 3.79 -21.51 -18.55
N ARG A 110 3.08 -22.40 -19.25
CA ARG A 110 2.37 -22.03 -20.49
C ARG A 110 1.29 -20.99 -20.21
N TRP A 111 0.53 -21.12 -19.13
CA TRP A 111 -0.50 -20.16 -18.74
C TRP A 111 0.06 -18.77 -18.43
N SER A 112 1.26 -18.70 -17.83
CA SER A 112 1.95 -17.43 -17.57
C SER A 112 2.35 -16.70 -18.86
N ARG A 113 2.80 -17.43 -19.90
CA ARG A 113 3.36 -16.85 -21.13
C ARG A 113 2.34 -16.67 -22.26
N GLN A 114 1.26 -17.44 -22.28
CA GLN A 114 0.29 -17.42 -23.37
C GLN A 114 -0.39 -16.06 -23.56
N THR A 115 -0.54 -15.64 -24.82
CA THR A 115 -1.06 -14.32 -25.22
C THR A 115 -2.45 -14.39 -25.87
N LEU A 116 -2.92 -15.58 -26.24
CA LEU A 116 -4.15 -15.80 -27.02
C LEU A 116 -5.41 -15.90 -26.15
N LEU A 117 -5.28 -16.34 -24.90
CA LEU A 117 -6.39 -16.47 -23.94
C LEU A 117 -6.06 -15.68 -22.65
N PRO A 118 -6.06 -14.33 -22.68
CA PRO A 118 -5.69 -13.50 -21.53
C PRO A 118 -6.28 -13.92 -20.16
N PRO A 119 -7.54 -14.42 -20.05
CA PRO A 119 -8.08 -14.90 -18.79
C PRO A 119 -7.24 -15.99 -18.10
N LEU A 120 -6.58 -16.88 -18.85
CA LEU A 120 -5.79 -17.96 -18.27
C LEU A 120 -4.48 -17.46 -17.63
N ARG A 121 -3.94 -16.33 -18.13
CA ARG A 121 -2.80 -15.65 -17.51
C ARG A 121 -3.21 -14.91 -16.24
N MET A 122 -4.40 -14.30 -16.24
CA MET A 122 -4.98 -13.70 -15.03
C MET A 122 -5.26 -14.77 -13.96
N PHE A 123 -5.77 -15.93 -14.36
CA PHE A 123 -5.94 -17.09 -13.48
C PHE A 123 -4.61 -17.50 -12.83
N PHE A 124 -3.54 -17.63 -13.62
CA PHE A 124 -2.20 -17.91 -13.10
C PHE A 124 -1.74 -16.84 -12.10
N LEU A 125 -1.85 -15.56 -12.46
CA LEU A 125 -1.44 -14.46 -11.59
C LEU A 125 -2.17 -14.49 -10.25
N ILE A 126 -3.50 -14.60 -10.26
CA ILE A 126 -4.32 -14.61 -9.04
C ILE A 126 -3.91 -15.81 -8.17
N THR A 127 -3.90 -17.02 -8.73
CA THR A 127 -3.58 -18.22 -7.95
C THR A 127 -2.14 -18.22 -7.42
N LYS A 128 -1.18 -17.71 -8.20
CA LYS A 128 0.20 -17.46 -7.76
C LYS A 128 0.23 -16.51 -6.56
N VAL A 129 -0.37 -15.33 -6.69
CA VAL A 129 -0.32 -14.30 -5.64
C VAL A 129 -0.92 -14.82 -4.33
N PHE A 130 -2.12 -15.40 -4.35
CA PHE A 130 -2.76 -15.87 -3.13
C PHE A 130 -2.03 -17.09 -2.53
N CYS A 131 -1.56 -18.04 -3.35
CA CYS A 131 -0.82 -19.20 -2.86
C CYS A 131 0.50 -18.81 -2.20
N LEU A 132 1.31 -17.98 -2.85
CA LEU A 132 2.61 -17.57 -2.31
C LEU A 132 2.45 -16.64 -1.11
N TYR A 133 1.42 -15.77 -1.11
CA TYR A 133 1.11 -14.95 0.06
C TYR A 133 0.83 -15.85 1.27
N VAL A 134 -0.16 -16.73 1.18
CA VAL A 134 -0.52 -17.62 2.29
C VAL A 134 0.66 -18.48 2.73
N PHE A 135 1.37 -19.13 1.79
CA PHE A 135 2.46 -20.04 2.16
C PHE A 135 3.59 -19.36 2.94
N TYR A 136 3.95 -18.12 2.58
CA TYR A 136 5.07 -17.42 3.21
C TYR A 136 4.69 -16.55 4.41
N SER A 137 3.43 -16.15 4.57
CA SER A 137 2.99 -15.32 5.70
C SER A 137 2.06 -16.02 6.68
N TRP A 138 1.59 -17.23 6.41
CA TRP A 138 0.78 -17.99 7.36
C TRP A 138 1.58 -18.25 8.64
N THR A 139 0.91 -18.17 9.78
CA THR A 139 1.47 -18.50 11.09
C THR A 139 0.51 -19.39 11.86
N ASP A 140 1.04 -20.18 12.77
CA ASP A 140 0.24 -20.91 13.74
C ASP A 140 -0.28 -19.99 14.86
N GLU A 141 -0.90 -20.58 15.88
CA GLU A 141 -1.45 -19.90 17.05
C GLU A 141 -0.39 -19.16 17.89
N ASN A 142 0.90 -19.51 17.75
CA ASN A 142 2.02 -18.86 18.42
C ASN A 142 2.66 -17.76 17.56
N SER A 143 2.04 -17.41 16.42
CA SER A 143 2.61 -16.49 15.41
C SER A 143 3.94 -16.98 14.81
N GLU A 144 4.17 -18.29 14.82
CA GLU A 144 5.36 -18.90 14.24
C GLU A 144 5.07 -19.49 12.85
N ASN A 145 6.07 -19.46 11.98
CA ASN A 145 6.06 -20.22 10.73
C ASN A 145 7.31 -21.11 10.70
N PRO A 146 7.15 -22.44 10.52
CA PRO A 146 8.27 -23.38 10.59
C PRO A 146 9.33 -23.18 9.51
N HIS A 147 9.02 -22.41 8.45
CA HIS A 147 9.87 -22.22 7.29
C HIS A 147 10.72 -20.95 7.33
N TRP A 148 10.38 -19.97 8.17
CA TRP A 148 11.05 -18.66 8.17
C TRP A 148 12.54 -18.76 8.49
N ARG A 149 12.92 -19.65 9.40
CA ARG A 149 14.32 -19.88 9.76
C ARG A 149 15.17 -20.34 8.58
N ALA A 150 14.64 -21.19 7.70
CA ALA A 150 15.34 -21.67 6.50
C ALA A 150 15.61 -20.54 5.49
N ILE A 151 14.70 -19.56 5.46
CA ILE A 151 14.67 -18.41 4.55
C ILE A 151 15.50 -17.23 5.11
N GLY A 152 16.01 -17.37 6.33
CA GLY A 152 16.77 -16.33 7.04
C GLY A 152 15.91 -15.16 7.50
N TYR A 153 14.62 -15.41 7.75
CA TYR A 153 13.67 -14.44 8.30
C TYR A 153 13.41 -14.72 9.77
N SER A 154 13.54 -13.70 10.60
CA SER A 154 13.28 -13.74 12.03
C SER A 154 12.77 -12.35 12.42
N PRO A 155 11.46 -12.09 12.28
CA PRO A 155 10.91 -10.80 12.66
C PRO A 155 10.98 -10.66 14.18
N PRO A 156 11.13 -9.46 14.73
CA PRO A 156 11.05 -9.26 16.18
C PRO A 156 9.63 -9.60 16.66
N LEU A 157 9.47 -10.73 17.36
CA LEU A 157 8.20 -11.19 17.90
C LEU A 157 7.89 -10.49 19.23
N SER A 158 6.64 -10.50 19.67
CA SER A 158 6.25 -10.04 21.01
C SER A 158 6.88 -10.94 22.07
N GLY A 159 7.84 -10.40 22.83
CA GLY A 159 8.53 -11.11 23.92
C GLY A 159 10.02 -11.36 23.68
N ASP A 160 10.50 -11.21 22.43
CA ASP A 160 11.93 -11.19 22.16
C ASP A 160 12.49 -9.83 22.56
N GLY A 161 13.45 -9.84 23.48
CA GLY A 161 14.02 -8.66 24.14
C GLY A 161 14.83 -7.76 23.21
N ASP A 162 14.17 -7.03 22.32
CA ASP A 162 14.67 -5.76 21.81
C ASP A 162 14.57 -4.75 22.96
N GLU A 163 15.59 -4.73 23.82
CA GLU A 163 15.79 -3.71 24.85
C GLU A 163 15.69 -2.30 24.24
N PRO A 164 14.67 -1.50 24.57
CA PRO A 164 14.74 -0.07 24.38
C PRO A 164 15.43 0.48 25.62
N ASP A 165 16.78 0.49 25.67
CA ASP A 165 17.56 0.93 26.85
C ASP A 165 17.08 0.28 28.16
N ALA A 166 17.82 -0.69 28.69
CA ALA A 166 17.57 -1.37 29.97
C ALA A 166 17.49 -0.46 31.24
N ALA A 167 17.34 0.86 31.09
CA ALA A 167 16.94 1.80 32.12
C ALA A 167 15.42 2.03 32.22
N ALA A 168 14.61 1.60 31.24
CA ALA A 168 13.15 1.83 31.24
C ALA A 168 12.29 0.59 31.53
N ALA A 169 12.88 -0.61 31.59
CA ALA A 169 12.20 -1.83 32.03
C ALA A 169 12.06 -1.88 33.56
N LYS A 170 11.38 -0.88 34.12
CA LYS A 170 10.71 -1.03 35.41
C LYS A 170 9.31 -1.56 35.15
N GLU A 171 8.93 -2.59 35.90
CA GLU A 171 7.57 -3.04 36.25
C GLU A 171 6.45 -2.48 35.36
N ASP A 172 5.71 -3.35 34.67
CA ASP A 172 4.50 -2.99 33.89
C ASP A 172 3.68 -1.92 34.62
N PRO A 173 3.74 -0.64 34.18
CA PRO A 173 2.97 0.39 34.83
C PRO A 173 1.50 0.14 34.52
N PRO A 174 0.57 0.46 35.43
CA PRO A 174 -0.86 0.37 35.16
C PRO A 174 -1.19 1.12 33.87
N GLU A 175 -2.12 0.56 33.08
CA GLU A 175 -2.68 1.08 31.82
C GLU A 175 -2.27 2.53 31.49
N THR A 176 -1.11 2.69 30.86
CA THR A 176 -0.75 3.99 30.31
C THR A 176 -1.72 4.31 29.18
N LYS A 177 -2.63 5.24 29.45
CA LYS A 177 -3.55 5.86 28.50
C LYS A 177 -2.95 6.00 27.09
N ARG A 178 -3.64 5.49 26.07
CA ARG A 178 -3.24 5.61 24.66
C ARG A 178 -3.39 7.06 24.19
N PRO A 179 -2.64 7.48 23.15
CA PRO A 179 -2.62 8.88 22.69
C PRO A 179 -3.99 9.53 22.40
N LEU A 180 -4.96 8.75 21.90
CA LEU A 180 -6.29 9.26 21.52
C LEU A 180 -7.40 8.92 22.53
N ASP A 181 -7.12 8.28 23.67
CA ASP A 181 -8.16 7.78 24.61
C ASP A 181 -9.12 8.87 25.08
N ASP A 182 -8.68 10.13 25.15
CA ASP A 182 -9.54 11.26 25.54
C ASP A 182 -10.66 11.56 24.55
N GLY A 183 -10.47 11.29 23.26
CA GLY A 183 -11.39 11.67 22.19
C GLY A 183 -11.83 10.54 21.28
N VAL A 184 -11.26 9.33 21.42
CA VAL A 184 -11.64 8.18 20.59
C VAL A 184 -12.89 7.47 21.12
N VAL A 185 -13.74 7.02 20.20
CA VAL A 185 -14.85 6.08 20.43
C VAL A 185 -14.68 4.94 19.44
N GLU A 186 -14.35 3.76 19.94
CA GLU A 186 -14.06 2.59 19.12
C GLU A 186 -15.28 1.71 18.99
N THR A 187 -15.93 1.73 17.82
CA THR A 187 -17.21 1.03 17.62
C THR A 187 -17.10 -0.49 17.77
N ILE A 188 -15.89 -1.06 17.68
CA ILE A 188 -15.63 -2.48 17.94
C ILE A 188 -16.03 -2.90 19.37
N ASN A 189 -15.97 -1.96 20.32
CA ASN A 189 -16.32 -2.17 21.73
C ASN A 189 -17.75 -1.71 22.05
N GLU A 190 -18.52 -1.33 21.03
CA GLU A 190 -19.82 -0.66 21.20
C GLU A 190 -20.98 -1.51 20.67
N THR A 191 -22.17 -1.15 21.12
CA THR A 191 -23.47 -1.72 20.70
C THR A 191 -24.45 -0.59 20.38
N ASP A 192 -25.62 -0.92 19.86
CA ASP A 192 -26.69 0.06 19.61
C ASP A 192 -27.17 0.81 20.87
N SER A 193 -26.96 0.24 22.06
CA SER A 193 -27.30 0.86 23.35
C SER A 193 -26.16 1.67 23.96
N SER A 194 -24.91 1.23 23.81
CA SER A 194 -23.75 1.91 24.42
C SER A 194 -23.22 3.08 23.58
N LEU A 195 -23.23 2.96 22.24
CA LEU A 195 -22.62 3.96 21.35
C LEU A 195 -23.16 5.39 21.55
N PRO A 196 -24.49 5.63 21.68
CA PRO A 196 -25.00 6.98 21.92
C PRO A 196 -24.45 7.61 23.21
N ALA A 197 -24.32 6.80 24.27
CA ALA A 197 -23.82 7.26 25.56
C ALA A 197 -22.32 7.57 25.50
N SER A 198 -21.52 6.72 24.84
CA SER A 198 -20.09 6.96 24.63
C SER A 198 -19.83 8.23 23.82
N LEU A 199 -20.59 8.46 22.75
CA LEU A 199 -20.50 9.70 21.96
C LEU A 199 -20.88 10.94 22.79
N ALA A 200 -21.96 10.87 23.57
CA ALA A 200 -22.39 11.96 24.45
C ALA A 200 -21.36 12.25 25.55
N ALA A 201 -20.73 11.22 26.12
CA ALA A 201 -19.67 11.36 27.12
C ALA A 201 -18.42 12.07 26.58
N LYS A 202 -18.18 12.04 25.26
CA LYS A 202 -17.15 12.83 24.56
C LYS A 202 -17.60 14.26 24.20
N GLY A 203 -18.72 14.70 24.77
CA GLY A 203 -19.25 16.06 24.61
C GLY A 203 -19.88 16.33 23.25
N LEU A 204 -20.42 15.29 22.59
CA LEU A 204 -21.20 15.46 21.36
C LEU A 204 -22.69 15.63 21.67
N ALA A 205 -23.39 16.43 20.88
CA ALA A 205 -24.84 16.49 20.91
C ALA A 205 -25.40 15.27 20.18
N VAL A 206 -25.99 14.33 20.92
CA VAL A 206 -26.46 13.04 20.40
C VAL A 206 -27.96 12.89 20.62
N THR A 207 -28.68 12.53 19.56
CA THR A 207 -30.06 12.04 19.63
C THR A 207 -30.13 10.68 18.96
N HIS A 208 -31.05 9.80 19.34
CA HIS A 208 -31.17 8.49 18.71
C HIS A 208 -32.61 7.98 18.74
N ASP A 209 -32.94 7.16 17.75
CA ASP A 209 -34.22 6.44 17.64
C ASP A 209 -33.97 4.93 17.45
N ALA A 210 -34.99 4.20 17.02
CA ALA A 210 -34.92 2.76 16.79
C ALA A 210 -33.92 2.36 15.69
N THR A 211 -33.62 3.25 14.74
CA THR A 211 -32.86 2.98 13.52
C THR A 211 -31.63 3.86 13.32
N ARG A 212 -31.56 5.02 13.99
CA ARG A 212 -30.51 6.02 13.79
C ARG A 212 -29.94 6.57 15.09
N ILE A 213 -28.67 6.94 15.03
CA ILE A 213 -27.97 7.77 16.01
C ILE A 213 -27.57 9.03 15.26
N ARG A 214 -28.09 10.19 15.65
CA ARG A 214 -27.75 11.49 15.07
C ARG A 214 -26.77 12.22 15.97
N VAL A 215 -25.74 12.78 15.36
CA VAL A 215 -24.71 13.60 15.99
C VAL A 215 -24.66 14.96 15.31
N ASP A 216 -24.74 16.04 16.07
CA ASP A 216 -24.59 17.40 15.56
C ASP A 216 -23.20 17.96 15.95
N CYS A 217 -22.51 18.55 14.98
CA CYS A 217 -21.18 19.15 15.14
C CYS A 217 -21.00 20.35 14.19
N ASP A 218 -19.89 21.07 14.32
CA ASP A 218 -19.59 22.15 13.38
C ASP A 218 -18.96 21.60 12.09
N VAL A 219 -18.04 20.65 12.24
CA VAL A 219 -17.31 20.02 11.13
C VAL A 219 -17.27 18.51 11.29
N VAL A 220 -17.58 17.79 10.22
CA VAL A 220 -17.29 16.35 10.11
C VAL A 220 -16.16 16.12 9.11
N VAL A 221 -15.15 15.34 9.51
CA VAL A 221 -14.02 14.92 8.68
C VAL A 221 -14.14 13.41 8.44
N ILE A 222 -14.16 13.01 7.17
CA ILE A 222 -14.35 11.61 6.78
C ILE A 222 -13.01 11.04 6.32
N GLY A 223 -12.42 10.17 7.13
CA GLY A 223 -11.07 9.64 6.98
C GLY A 223 -10.07 10.35 7.88
N SER A 224 -9.25 9.59 8.61
CA SER A 224 -8.31 10.11 9.60
C SER A 224 -6.85 10.19 9.11
N GLY A 225 -6.62 9.89 7.83
CA GLY A 225 -5.29 9.82 7.20
C GLY A 225 -4.58 11.16 7.04
N CYS A 226 -3.61 11.23 6.11
CA CYS A 226 -2.76 12.42 5.87
C CYS A 226 -3.52 13.74 5.99
N GLY A 227 -4.49 13.99 5.10
CA GLY A 227 -5.17 15.28 5.09
C GLY A 227 -6.28 15.39 6.13
N GLY A 228 -6.91 14.28 6.51
CA GLY A 228 -7.99 14.26 7.51
C GLY A 228 -7.51 14.60 8.92
N GLY A 229 -6.38 14.03 9.35
CA GLY A 229 -5.77 14.34 10.64
C GLY A 229 -5.37 15.81 10.76
N VAL A 230 -4.71 16.35 9.73
CA VAL A 230 -4.35 17.78 9.70
C VAL A 230 -5.59 18.67 9.73
N SER A 231 -6.59 18.36 8.89
CA SER A 231 -7.83 19.15 8.84
C SER A 231 -8.56 19.17 10.18
N ALA A 232 -8.67 18.01 10.83
CA ALA A 232 -9.28 17.90 12.15
C ALA A 232 -8.51 18.73 13.19
N SER A 233 -7.19 18.66 13.20
CA SER A 233 -6.34 19.43 14.12
C SER A 233 -6.52 20.93 13.95
N VAL A 234 -6.43 21.43 12.71
CA VAL A 234 -6.52 22.87 12.42
C VAL A 234 -7.89 23.42 12.78
N LEU A 235 -8.96 22.69 12.45
CA LEU A 235 -10.33 23.14 12.70
C LEU A 235 -10.70 23.06 14.18
N ALA A 236 -10.26 22.02 14.89
CA ALA A 236 -10.46 21.91 16.33
C ALA A 236 -9.69 22.99 17.09
N ALA A 237 -8.44 23.26 16.71
CA ALA A 237 -7.64 24.36 17.27
C ALA A 237 -8.26 25.75 17.01
N ALA A 238 -9.01 25.90 15.92
CA ALA A 238 -9.79 27.11 15.63
C ALA A 238 -11.08 27.24 16.47
N GLY A 239 -11.39 26.26 17.33
CA GLY A 239 -12.52 26.27 18.26
C GLY A 239 -13.79 25.58 17.75
N TYR A 240 -13.75 24.89 16.61
CA TYR A 240 -14.92 24.18 16.07
C TYR A 240 -15.10 22.80 16.72
N LYS A 241 -16.34 22.37 16.93
CA LYS A 241 -16.61 20.98 17.35
C LYS A 241 -16.45 20.05 16.16
N VAL A 242 -15.36 19.27 16.16
CA VAL A 242 -14.99 18.36 15.07
C VAL A 242 -15.32 16.91 15.41
N VAL A 243 -15.94 16.20 14.47
CA VAL A 243 -16.07 14.73 14.48
C VAL A 243 -15.25 14.14 13.33
N VAL A 244 -14.41 13.15 13.63
CA VAL A 244 -13.65 12.39 12.63
C VAL A 244 -14.25 10.99 12.51
N LEU A 245 -14.55 10.54 11.29
CA LEU A 245 -15.03 9.17 11.02
C LEU A 245 -13.92 8.37 10.32
N GLU A 246 -13.51 7.24 10.90
CA GLU A 246 -12.51 6.33 10.32
C GLU A 246 -13.11 4.94 10.16
N LYS A 247 -12.94 4.32 8.98
CA LYS A 247 -13.45 2.97 8.72
C LYS A 247 -12.59 1.87 9.37
N GLY A 248 -11.30 2.14 9.56
CA GLY A 248 -10.36 1.23 10.21
C GLY A 248 -10.38 1.31 11.74
N ASN A 249 -9.68 0.38 12.37
CA ASN A 249 -9.49 0.35 13.82
C ASN A 249 -8.31 1.22 14.27
N TYR A 250 -8.26 1.52 15.57
CA TYR A 250 -7.15 2.26 16.19
C TYR A 250 -6.16 1.27 16.81
N PHE A 251 -4.88 1.45 16.48
CA PHE A 251 -3.78 0.66 17.00
C PHE A 251 -2.69 1.57 17.52
N THR A 252 -1.91 1.07 18.46
CA THR A 252 -0.74 1.72 19.04
C THR A 252 0.48 0.81 18.96
N SER A 253 1.64 1.31 19.40
CA SER A 253 2.90 0.56 19.43
C SER A 253 2.78 -0.84 20.06
N ARG A 254 1.89 -1.01 21.04
CA ARG A 254 1.65 -2.29 21.74
C ARG A 254 0.81 -3.28 20.95
N ASP A 255 -0.03 -2.79 20.03
CA ASP A 255 -0.95 -3.61 19.26
C ASP A 255 -0.31 -4.11 17.95
N TYR A 256 0.70 -3.39 17.45
CA TYR A 256 1.37 -3.73 16.20
C TYR A 256 2.21 -5.01 16.31
N THR A 257 2.26 -5.76 15.22
CA THR A 257 3.11 -6.95 15.05
C THR A 257 4.02 -6.80 13.84
N ALA A 258 5.21 -7.40 13.89
CA ALA A 258 6.11 -7.46 12.74
C ALA A 258 5.71 -8.55 11.73
N VAL A 259 4.66 -9.32 12.02
CA VAL A 259 4.16 -10.38 11.14
C VAL A 259 3.29 -9.77 10.04
N GLU A 260 3.62 -10.09 8.79
CA GLU A 260 3.04 -9.47 7.59
C GLU A 260 1.54 -9.76 7.42
N ALA A 261 1.10 -11.03 7.47
CA ALA A 261 -0.29 -11.39 7.21
C ALA A 261 -1.34 -10.66 8.08
N PRO A 262 -1.27 -10.72 9.43
CA PRO A 262 -2.24 -10.06 10.30
C PRO A 262 -2.17 -8.54 10.15
N SER A 263 -0.96 -7.97 10.10
CA SER A 263 -0.76 -6.52 9.94
C SER A 263 -1.35 -6.00 8.63
N MET A 264 -1.13 -6.73 7.53
CA MET A 264 -1.73 -6.40 6.24
C MET A 264 -3.26 -6.46 6.31
N SER A 265 -3.82 -7.51 6.94
CA SER A 265 -5.27 -7.70 7.06
C SER A 265 -5.97 -6.55 7.82
N GLU A 266 -5.36 -6.08 8.91
CA GLU A 266 -5.94 -5.06 9.79
C GLU A 266 -5.66 -3.63 9.32
N LEU A 267 -4.46 -3.37 8.77
CA LEU A 267 -3.98 -2.01 8.54
C LEU A 267 -4.14 -1.52 7.09
N TYR A 268 -4.40 -2.41 6.14
CA TYR A 268 -4.49 -2.05 4.71
C TYR A 268 -5.87 -2.30 4.12
N GLU A 269 -6.23 -1.47 3.15
CA GLU A 269 -7.45 -1.62 2.37
C GLU A 269 -7.50 -3.01 1.73
N SER A 270 -8.58 -3.74 2.02
CA SER A 270 -8.76 -5.12 1.55
C SER A 270 -7.58 -6.06 1.85
N GLY A 271 -6.86 -5.84 2.95
CA GLY A 271 -5.70 -6.67 3.29
C GLY A 271 -4.50 -6.49 2.36
N GLY A 272 -4.42 -5.37 1.63
CA GLY A 272 -3.40 -5.13 0.60
C GLY A 272 -3.71 -5.74 -0.77
N PHE A 273 -4.88 -6.39 -0.95
CA PHE A 273 -5.30 -6.99 -2.21
C PHE A 273 -6.14 -6.04 -3.08
N VAL A 274 -5.64 -4.83 -3.30
CA VAL A 274 -6.23 -3.88 -4.25
C VAL A 274 -5.34 -3.78 -5.48
N SER A 275 -5.90 -3.87 -6.67
CA SER A 275 -5.14 -3.80 -7.91
C SER A 275 -5.88 -3.00 -8.98
N THR A 276 -5.14 -2.59 -10.01
CA THR A 276 -5.76 -2.11 -11.24
C THR A 276 -6.55 -3.24 -11.90
N LEU A 277 -7.64 -2.92 -12.62
CA LEU A 277 -8.47 -3.89 -13.34
C LEU A 277 -7.68 -4.71 -14.38
N SER A 278 -6.57 -4.16 -14.88
CA SER A 278 -5.67 -4.87 -15.80
C SER A 278 -4.69 -5.82 -15.11
N GLY A 279 -4.67 -5.85 -13.77
CA GLY A 279 -3.68 -6.59 -12.97
C GLY A 279 -2.26 -6.03 -13.06
N SER A 280 -2.06 -4.85 -13.65
CA SER A 280 -0.72 -4.30 -13.94
C SER A 280 -0.05 -3.68 -12.73
N ALA A 281 -0.83 -3.12 -11.79
CA ALA A 281 -0.30 -2.56 -10.54
C ALA A 281 -1.09 -3.04 -9.31
N LEU A 282 -0.36 -3.42 -8.26
CA LEU A 282 -0.87 -3.59 -6.90
C LEU A 282 -0.85 -2.23 -6.17
N LEU A 283 -1.92 -1.93 -5.44
CA LEU A 283 -2.17 -0.65 -4.77
C LEU A 283 -2.19 -0.87 -3.26
N LEU A 284 -1.21 -0.30 -2.56
CA LEU A 284 -1.16 -0.30 -1.09
C LEU A 284 -1.76 1.00 -0.55
N ALA A 285 -2.82 0.88 0.25
CA ALA A 285 -3.48 2.01 0.90
C ALA A 285 -3.83 1.64 2.35
N GLY A 286 -3.50 2.50 3.31
CA GLY A 286 -3.83 2.28 4.72
C GLY A 286 -5.33 2.38 5.00
N SER A 287 -5.82 1.54 5.91
CA SER A 287 -7.21 1.45 6.37
C SER A 287 -7.25 1.25 7.89
N THR A 288 -6.65 2.21 8.61
CA THR A 288 -6.53 2.26 10.07
C THR A 288 -6.57 3.73 10.50
N VAL A 289 -6.74 4.03 11.80
CA VAL A 289 -6.56 5.39 12.31
C VAL A 289 -5.16 5.90 11.94
N GLY A 290 -5.10 7.09 11.34
CA GLY A 290 -3.88 7.64 10.74
C GLY A 290 -3.68 7.29 9.26
N GLY A 291 -4.50 6.38 8.72
CA GLY A 291 -4.52 5.98 7.32
C GLY A 291 -3.14 5.56 6.80
N GLY A 292 -2.79 6.00 5.59
CA GLY A 292 -1.48 5.72 5.00
C GLY A 292 -0.29 6.24 5.81
N THR A 293 -0.47 7.21 6.73
CA THR A 293 0.65 7.71 7.54
C THR A 293 1.04 6.77 8.68
N ALA A 294 0.14 5.89 9.13
CA ALA A 294 0.46 4.88 10.13
C ALA A 294 1.35 3.76 9.57
N VAL A 295 1.24 3.49 8.26
CA VAL A 295 1.84 2.31 7.59
C VAL A 295 2.82 2.65 6.45
N ASN A 296 3.19 3.91 6.27
CA ASN A 296 4.19 4.27 5.26
C ASN A 296 5.64 4.05 5.76
N TRP A 297 6.60 4.28 4.87
CA TRP A 297 8.02 4.02 5.09
C TRP A 297 8.80 5.24 5.62
N SER A 298 8.10 6.14 6.31
CA SER A 298 8.64 7.31 7.03
C SER A 298 9.28 8.43 6.18
N ALA A 299 9.48 8.24 4.89
CA ALA A 299 10.07 9.25 4.00
C ALA A 299 9.30 10.59 4.01
N CYS A 300 10.03 11.67 4.26
CA CYS A 300 9.54 13.04 4.33
C CYS A 300 10.31 13.92 3.34
N ILE A 301 9.68 14.22 2.21
CA ILE A 301 10.26 15.08 1.16
C ILE A 301 9.27 16.20 0.89
N LYS A 302 9.73 17.45 0.90
CA LYS A 302 8.91 18.61 0.58
C LYS A 302 8.47 18.58 -0.88
N THR A 303 7.36 19.26 -1.19
CA THR A 303 6.90 19.43 -2.57
C THR A 303 8.01 20.09 -3.40
N PRO A 304 8.50 19.44 -4.47
CA PRO A 304 9.59 19.99 -5.28
C PRO A 304 9.24 21.35 -5.89
N ASP A 305 10.21 22.25 -6.00
CA ASP A 305 9.97 23.62 -6.47
C ASP A 305 9.50 23.68 -7.93
N ASP A 306 9.97 22.77 -8.79
CA ASP A 306 9.51 22.63 -10.16
C ASP A 306 8.03 22.20 -10.23
N VAL A 307 7.61 21.31 -9.34
CA VAL A 307 6.20 20.89 -9.22
C VAL A 307 5.33 22.03 -8.68
N ARG A 308 5.82 22.78 -7.69
CA ARG A 308 5.12 23.98 -7.18
C ARG A 308 4.94 25.02 -8.29
N ALA A 309 5.98 25.27 -9.07
CA ALA A 309 5.93 26.20 -10.20
C ALA A 309 4.94 25.73 -11.28
N GLU A 310 4.96 24.44 -11.64
CA GLU A 310 4.00 23.82 -12.57
C GLU A 310 2.56 24.03 -12.10
N TRP A 311 2.26 23.72 -10.84
CA TRP A 311 0.90 23.87 -10.31
C TRP A 311 0.46 25.33 -10.22
N ALA A 312 1.37 26.22 -9.82
CA ALA A 312 1.07 27.64 -9.71
C ALA A 312 0.83 28.32 -11.06
N HIS A 313 1.75 28.13 -12.02
CA HIS A 313 1.75 28.84 -13.29
C HIS A 313 0.93 28.12 -14.35
N ASP A 314 1.21 26.84 -14.60
CA ASP A 314 0.64 26.12 -15.74
C ASP A 314 -0.81 25.69 -15.48
N GLN A 315 -1.16 25.49 -14.21
CA GLN A 315 -2.49 25.03 -13.79
C GLN A 315 -3.31 26.11 -13.08
N GLY A 316 -2.77 27.32 -12.93
CA GLY A 316 -3.48 28.48 -12.41
C GLY A 316 -3.83 28.39 -10.93
N LEU A 317 -3.00 27.74 -10.11
CA LEU A 317 -3.24 27.54 -8.67
C LEU A 317 -2.20 28.32 -7.84
N PRO A 318 -2.37 29.66 -7.70
CA PRO A 318 -1.32 30.54 -7.17
C PRO A 318 -0.88 30.21 -5.74
N LEU A 319 -1.70 29.51 -4.95
CA LEU A 319 -1.35 29.01 -3.61
C LEU A 319 0.04 28.36 -3.57
N PHE A 320 0.40 27.56 -4.57
CA PHE A 320 1.66 26.80 -4.53
C PHE A 320 2.93 27.67 -4.66
N ALA A 321 2.78 28.90 -5.16
CA ALA A 321 3.84 29.90 -5.24
C ALA A 321 3.92 30.82 -4.02
N THR A 322 2.98 30.74 -3.06
CA THR A 322 2.97 31.66 -1.91
C THR A 322 3.94 31.23 -0.82
N GLY A 323 4.32 32.20 0.03
CA GLY A 323 5.02 31.93 1.29
C GLY A 323 4.17 31.10 2.25
N GLU A 324 2.85 31.28 2.24
CA GLU A 324 1.92 30.50 3.06
C GLU A 324 2.05 28.98 2.83
N TYR A 325 2.19 28.55 1.57
CA TYR A 325 2.38 27.12 1.28
C TYR A 325 3.76 26.61 1.70
N ALA A 326 4.80 27.45 1.62
CA ALA A 326 6.12 27.10 2.13
C ALA A 326 6.11 26.93 3.66
N ASP A 327 5.49 27.88 4.37
CA ASP A 327 5.31 27.84 5.82
C ASP A 327 4.48 26.62 6.25
N ALA A 328 3.48 26.24 5.46
CA ALA A 328 2.70 25.02 5.71
C ALA A 328 3.58 23.75 5.65
N MET A 329 4.50 23.66 4.68
CA MET A 329 5.46 22.56 4.63
C MET A 329 6.40 22.54 5.84
N ASP A 330 6.84 23.71 6.31
CA ASP A 330 7.68 23.83 7.51
C ASP A 330 6.95 23.40 8.78
N ARG A 331 5.69 23.84 8.96
CA ARG A 331 4.84 23.40 10.07
C ARG A 331 4.59 21.89 10.06
N VAL A 332 4.41 21.30 8.87
CA VAL A 332 4.29 19.84 8.75
C VAL A 332 5.59 19.14 9.16
N PHE A 333 6.75 19.64 8.73
CA PHE A 333 8.05 19.09 9.13
C PHE A 333 8.25 19.17 10.65
N GLU A 334 7.99 20.32 11.24
CA GLU A 334 8.07 20.53 12.69
C GLU A 334 7.12 19.58 13.43
N ARG A 335 5.85 19.51 13.02
CA ARG A 335 4.85 18.74 13.74
C ARG A 335 5.07 17.23 13.66
N LEU A 336 5.54 16.75 12.52
CA LEU A 336 5.93 15.34 12.34
C LEU A 336 7.28 15.03 13.02
N GLY A 337 8.00 16.03 13.54
CA GLY A 337 9.32 15.87 14.14
C GLY A 337 10.32 15.27 13.15
N VAL A 338 10.32 15.79 11.93
CA VAL A 338 11.17 15.27 10.86
C VAL A 338 12.64 15.43 11.23
N THR A 339 13.40 14.33 11.13
CA THR A 339 14.85 14.31 11.30
C THR A 339 15.54 14.17 9.95
N HIS A 340 16.73 14.75 9.83
CA HIS A 340 17.54 14.69 8.60
C HIS A 340 18.64 13.61 8.68
N GLY A 341 19.00 13.16 9.88
CA GLY A 341 20.03 12.15 10.11
C GLY A 341 19.53 10.71 10.10
N CYS A 342 20.49 9.80 9.94
CA CYS A 342 20.30 8.36 10.09
C CYS A 342 21.55 7.78 10.73
N THR A 343 21.43 7.27 11.97
CA THR A 343 22.55 6.70 12.72
C THR A 343 23.02 5.40 12.08
N GLU A 344 22.08 4.54 11.67
CA GLU A 344 22.37 3.29 10.99
C GLU A 344 21.36 3.01 9.85
N GLU A 345 21.90 2.69 8.67
CA GLU A 345 21.11 2.28 7.51
C GLU A 345 20.88 0.76 7.46
N GLY A 346 19.70 0.36 6.97
CA GLY A 346 19.44 -1.04 6.60
C GLY A 346 20.27 -1.48 5.38
N LEU A 347 20.37 -2.80 5.18
CA LEU A 347 21.17 -3.40 4.10
C LEU A 347 20.87 -2.80 2.71
N GLN A 348 19.58 -2.61 2.39
CA GLN A 348 19.17 -2.14 1.08
C GLN A 348 19.66 -0.71 0.80
N ASN A 349 19.59 0.19 1.79
CA ASN A 349 20.07 1.56 1.67
C ASN A 349 21.60 1.62 1.57
N LYS A 350 22.32 0.80 2.35
CA LYS A 350 23.78 0.64 2.24
C LYS A 350 24.19 0.23 0.82
N VAL A 351 23.45 -0.69 0.20
CA VAL A 351 23.68 -1.12 -1.19
C VAL A 351 23.41 -0.01 -2.20
N LEU A 352 22.28 0.70 -2.08
CA LEU A 352 21.97 1.83 -2.95
C LEU A 352 23.09 2.88 -2.91
N ARG A 353 23.48 3.30 -1.69
CA ARG A 353 24.55 4.27 -1.47
C ARG A 353 25.88 3.80 -2.08
N LYS A 354 26.36 2.61 -1.69
CA LYS A 354 27.64 2.05 -2.17
C LYS A 354 27.67 1.92 -3.70
N GLY A 355 26.59 1.43 -4.29
CA GLY A 355 26.48 1.28 -5.74
C GLY A 355 26.46 2.62 -6.47
N CYS A 356 25.72 3.61 -5.97
CA CYS A 356 25.72 4.96 -6.52
C CYS A 356 27.11 5.62 -6.41
N GLU A 357 27.75 5.56 -5.24
CA GLU A 357 29.09 6.14 -5.01
C GLU A 357 30.14 5.52 -5.93
N THR A 358 30.10 4.19 -6.10
CA THR A 358 31.00 3.46 -7.01
C THR A 358 30.84 3.90 -8.46
N LEU A 359 29.62 4.25 -8.88
CA LEU A 359 29.30 4.74 -10.23
C LEU A 359 29.49 6.26 -10.40
N GLY A 360 29.86 6.98 -9.33
CA GLY A 360 29.91 8.45 -9.35
C GLY A 360 28.54 9.13 -9.43
N CYS A 361 27.46 8.40 -9.09
CA CYS A 361 26.10 8.91 -9.04
C CYS A 361 25.83 9.64 -7.72
N LYS A 362 25.09 10.75 -7.76
CA LYS A 362 24.68 11.47 -6.55
C LYS A 362 23.62 10.68 -5.78
N VAL A 363 23.88 10.41 -4.50
CA VAL A 363 22.90 9.88 -3.55
C VAL A 363 22.51 10.98 -2.56
N GLU A 364 21.22 11.13 -2.29
CA GLU A 364 20.67 12.12 -1.37
C GLU A 364 20.10 11.39 -0.13
N PRO A 365 20.39 11.88 1.10
CA PRO A 365 19.73 11.34 2.29
C PRO A 365 18.24 11.72 2.30
N VAL A 366 17.40 10.82 2.80
CA VAL A 366 15.96 11.04 2.93
C VAL A 366 15.61 11.34 4.38
N SER A 367 14.94 12.48 4.60
CA SER A 367 14.46 12.86 5.93
C SER A 367 13.29 11.99 6.37
N ARG A 368 13.15 11.75 7.68
CA ARG A 368 12.18 10.78 8.23
C ARG A 368 11.38 11.37 9.37
N ASN A 369 10.10 11.01 9.48
CA ASN A 369 9.25 11.32 10.65
C ASN A 369 9.46 10.31 11.80
N SER A 370 10.71 10.06 12.16
CA SER A 370 11.14 9.20 13.27
C SER A 370 12.44 9.75 13.84
N SER A 371 12.89 9.25 15.00
CA SER A 371 14.22 9.57 15.52
C SER A 371 15.34 9.12 14.54
N GLU A 372 16.52 9.73 14.69
CA GLU A 372 17.69 9.39 13.86
C GLU A 372 18.14 7.94 14.04
N GLY A 373 17.97 7.40 15.25
CA GLY A 373 18.30 6.02 15.63
C GLY A 373 17.23 4.98 15.30
N HIS A 374 16.12 5.36 14.67
CA HIS A 374 15.04 4.42 14.37
C HIS A 374 15.50 3.29 13.42
N TYR A 375 15.45 2.05 13.90
CA TYR A 375 15.91 0.85 13.19
C TYR A 375 14.97 -0.34 13.46
N CYS A 376 13.87 -0.50 12.70
CA CYS A 376 12.92 -1.60 12.93
C CYS A 376 12.51 -2.40 11.69
N GLY A 377 12.73 -1.90 10.47
CA GLY A 377 12.43 -2.59 9.19
C GLY A 377 10.96 -2.88 8.89
N SER A 378 10.07 -2.63 9.85
CA SER A 378 8.68 -3.08 9.87
C SER A 378 7.66 -1.95 9.91
N CYS A 379 8.05 -0.69 9.64
CA CYS A 379 7.13 0.46 9.67
C CYS A 379 5.89 0.30 8.77
N GLY A 380 5.99 -0.53 7.72
CA GLY A 380 4.84 -0.92 6.89
C GLY A 380 3.75 -1.69 7.63
N PHE A 381 4.09 -2.34 8.74
CA PHE A 381 3.18 -3.14 9.56
C PHE A 381 2.78 -2.42 10.85
N GLY A 382 3.03 -1.10 10.92
CA GLY A 382 2.89 -0.30 12.13
C GLY A 382 4.19 -0.27 12.94
N CYS A 383 4.45 0.86 13.60
CA CYS A 383 5.71 1.07 14.32
C CYS A 383 5.63 0.57 15.76
N ARG A 384 6.13 -0.64 16.02
CA ARG A 384 6.21 -1.24 17.36
C ARG A 384 7.03 -0.42 18.36
N ALA A 385 8.05 0.30 17.89
CA ALA A 385 8.83 1.19 18.74
C ALA A 385 8.07 2.46 19.16
N GLY A 386 6.94 2.79 18.51
CA GLY A 386 6.19 4.03 18.76
C GLY A 386 6.91 5.32 18.35
N ASP A 387 8.08 5.22 17.71
CA ASP A 387 8.93 6.36 17.36
C ASP A 387 8.52 7.05 16.05
N LYS A 388 7.94 6.30 15.12
CA LYS A 388 7.42 6.84 13.86
C LYS A 388 6.16 7.68 14.11
N ARG A 389 6.14 8.90 13.55
CA ARG A 389 5.12 9.92 13.81
C ARG A 389 4.15 10.08 12.64
N GLY A 390 3.07 9.31 12.64
CA GLY A 390 1.92 9.46 11.72
C GLY A 390 0.90 10.48 12.23
N THR A 391 -0.21 10.70 11.53
CA THR A 391 -1.27 11.61 12.00
C THR A 391 -1.94 11.10 13.28
N ASP A 392 -1.94 9.79 13.51
CA ASP A 392 -2.41 9.07 14.71
C ASP A 392 -1.63 9.45 15.99
N THR A 393 -0.33 9.70 15.90
CA THR A 393 0.51 10.14 17.03
C THR A 393 0.81 11.64 17.02
N THR A 394 0.34 12.35 15.99
CA THR A 394 0.58 13.79 15.82
C THR A 394 -0.72 14.59 15.77
N TRP A 395 -1.20 14.94 14.57
CA TRP A 395 -2.31 15.85 14.34
C TRP A 395 -3.62 15.40 15.00
N LEU A 396 -3.93 14.11 15.03
CA LEU A 396 -5.14 13.61 15.71
C LEU A 396 -5.04 13.76 17.23
N VAL A 397 -3.84 13.62 17.80
CA VAL A 397 -3.62 13.89 19.24
C VAL A 397 -3.91 15.35 19.53
N ASP A 398 -3.46 16.26 18.66
CA ASP A 398 -3.75 17.69 18.83
C ASP A 398 -5.23 18.00 18.62
N ALA A 399 -5.89 17.36 17.64
CA ALA A 399 -7.33 17.51 17.44
C ALA A 399 -8.12 17.08 18.69
N VAL A 400 -7.79 15.92 19.26
CA VAL A 400 -8.40 15.39 20.47
C VAL A 400 -8.15 16.30 21.68
N ARG A 401 -6.94 16.85 21.83
CA ARG A 401 -6.62 17.84 22.87
C ARG A 401 -7.49 19.10 22.77
N HIS A 402 -7.90 19.47 21.56
CA HIS A 402 -8.85 20.58 21.32
C HIS A 402 -10.33 20.12 21.30
N GLY A 403 -10.63 18.91 21.78
CA GLY A 403 -12.00 18.42 21.97
C GLY A 403 -12.65 17.78 20.75
N ALA A 404 -11.88 17.46 19.70
CA ALA A 404 -12.36 16.64 18.59
C ALA A 404 -12.66 15.21 19.05
N VAL A 405 -13.64 14.57 18.40
CA VAL A 405 -14.01 13.17 18.68
C VAL A 405 -13.75 12.30 17.46
N VAL A 406 -13.00 11.22 17.64
CA VAL A 406 -12.66 10.26 16.58
C VAL A 406 -13.50 9.00 16.75
N VAL A 407 -14.34 8.68 15.77
CA VAL A 407 -15.16 7.45 15.76
C VAL A 407 -14.52 6.46 14.78
N THR A 408 -14.01 5.36 15.29
CA THR A 408 -13.29 4.32 14.51
C THR A 408 -14.23 3.20 14.12
N GLY A 409 -13.80 2.30 13.23
CA GLY A 409 -14.63 1.19 12.75
C GLY A 409 -15.96 1.67 12.15
N CYS A 410 -15.96 2.82 11.47
CA CYS A 410 -17.17 3.48 10.96
C CYS A 410 -16.96 3.94 9.51
N LYS A 411 -17.60 3.25 8.57
CA LYS A 411 -17.51 3.54 7.12
C LYS A 411 -18.58 4.53 6.70
N ALA A 412 -18.17 5.69 6.17
CA ALA A 412 -19.09 6.62 5.51
C ALA A 412 -19.73 6.00 4.26
N GLU A 413 -21.06 6.08 4.18
CA GLU A 413 -21.86 5.53 3.08
C GLU A 413 -22.35 6.59 2.12
N LYS A 414 -22.76 7.75 2.59
CA LYS A 414 -23.34 8.78 1.72
C LYS A 414 -23.29 10.15 2.37
N LEU A 415 -23.01 11.18 1.58
CA LEU A 415 -23.16 12.56 2.01
C LEU A 415 -24.65 12.92 2.07
N LEU A 416 -25.01 13.75 3.05
CA LEU A 416 -26.32 14.36 3.16
C LEU A 416 -26.31 15.65 2.33
N LEU A 417 -27.04 15.65 1.22
CA LEU A 417 -27.13 16.78 0.30
C LEU A 417 -28.57 17.30 0.24
N GLU A 418 -28.71 18.61 0.43
CA GLU A 418 -29.96 19.35 0.28
C GLU A 418 -29.91 20.17 -1.02
N GLN A 419 -31.07 20.42 -1.63
CA GLN A 419 -31.17 21.30 -2.81
C GLN A 419 -31.09 22.76 -2.34
N GLU A 420 -30.09 23.49 -2.83
CA GLU A 420 -29.89 24.91 -2.52
C GLU A 420 -29.19 25.59 -3.70
N HIS A 421 -29.84 26.60 -4.30
CA HIS A 421 -29.26 27.37 -5.40
C HIS A 421 -28.58 28.64 -4.88
N ARG A 422 -27.27 28.57 -4.65
CA ARG A 422 -26.48 29.68 -4.11
C ARG A 422 -25.04 29.64 -4.62
N ASP A 423 -24.47 30.80 -4.93
CA ASP A 423 -23.08 30.95 -5.40
C ASP A 423 -22.75 30.05 -6.61
N GLY A 424 -23.74 29.85 -7.51
CA GLY A 424 -23.61 28.99 -8.69
C GLY A 424 -23.67 27.48 -8.41
N ARG A 425 -23.88 27.06 -7.16
CA ARG A 425 -24.02 25.66 -6.74
C ARG A 425 -25.49 25.29 -6.60
N ALA A 426 -25.85 24.03 -6.86
CA ALA A 426 -27.22 23.53 -6.79
C ALA A 426 -27.51 22.74 -5.52
N LYS A 427 -26.48 22.39 -4.75
CA LYS A 427 -26.60 21.56 -3.54
C LYS A 427 -25.88 22.22 -2.37
N ARG A 428 -26.30 21.87 -1.17
CA ARG A 428 -25.59 22.11 0.09
C ARG A 428 -25.33 20.79 0.77
N CYS A 429 -24.10 20.57 1.24
CA CYS A 429 -23.79 19.40 2.07
C CYS A 429 -24.01 19.74 3.54
N VAL A 430 -24.80 18.91 4.22
CA VAL A 430 -25.20 19.11 5.62
C VAL A 430 -24.71 17.99 6.54
N GLY A 431 -23.85 17.11 6.04
CA GLY A 431 -23.26 16.03 6.82
C GLY A 431 -23.10 14.73 6.03
N VAL A 432 -23.11 13.61 6.76
CA VAL A 432 -22.83 12.27 6.24
C VAL A 432 -23.60 11.20 7.02
N VAL A 433 -23.99 10.14 6.33
CA VAL A 433 -24.40 8.88 6.96
C VAL A 433 -23.29 7.85 6.88
N ALA A 434 -23.06 7.15 7.99
CA ALA A 434 -22.03 6.14 8.15
C ALA A 434 -22.59 4.92 8.88
N ARG A 435 -21.89 3.79 8.76
CA ARG A 435 -22.20 2.55 9.46
C ARG A 435 -20.97 2.00 10.14
N SER A 436 -21.20 1.43 11.32
CA SER A 436 -20.17 0.64 11.98
C SER A 436 -19.78 -0.58 11.14
N THR A 437 -18.52 -0.96 11.17
CA THR A 437 -18.02 -2.25 10.69
C THR A 437 -18.26 -3.36 11.70
N ASN A 438 -18.54 -3.02 12.96
CA ASN A 438 -18.96 -3.96 13.99
C ASN A 438 -20.44 -4.35 13.79
N PRO A 439 -20.76 -5.65 13.57
CA PRO A 439 -22.14 -6.11 13.39
C PRO A 439 -23.05 -5.89 14.61
N ALA A 440 -22.50 -5.65 15.81
CA ALA A 440 -23.28 -5.35 17.02
C ALA A 440 -23.85 -3.93 17.06
N VAL A 441 -23.39 -3.03 16.16
CA VAL A 441 -23.95 -1.68 15.99
C VAL A 441 -24.69 -1.65 14.65
N THR A 442 -26.02 -1.84 14.72
CA THR A 442 -26.88 -1.96 13.54
C THR A 442 -27.48 -0.61 13.10
N LYS A 443 -27.59 0.35 14.04
CA LYS A 443 -28.13 1.69 13.77
C LYS A 443 -27.23 2.47 12.81
N ILE A 444 -27.85 3.31 11.99
CA ILE A 444 -27.14 4.24 11.09
C ILE A 444 -26.63 5.43 11.91
N LEU A 445 -25.37 5.77 11.76
CA LEU A 445 -24.81 7.01 12.31
C LEU A 445 -25.03 8.15 11.30
N GLU A 446 -25.83 9.14 11.67
CA GLU A 446 -26.08 10.36 10.89
C GLU A 446 -25.34 11.53 11.55
N VAL A 447 -24.23 11.97 10.97
CA VAL A 447 -23.49 13.14 11.48
C VAL A 447 -23.88 14.36 10.67
N ARG A 448 -24.45 15.37 11.32
CA ARG A 448 -24.80 16.66 10.73
C ARG A 448 -23.74 17.69 11.05
N ALA A 449 -23.37 18.48 10.05
CA ALA A 449 -22.28 19.45 10.15
C ALA A 449 -22.51 20.65 9.23
N ARG A 450 -21.89 21.78 9.58
CA ARG A 450 -21.88 23.00 8.75
C ARG A 450 -20.90 22.87 7.58
N ALA A 451 -19.77 22.19 7.83
CA ALA A 451 -18.80 21.82 6.81
C ALA A 451 -18.52 20.32 6.89
N THR A 452 -18.46 19.68 5.73
CA THR A 452 -18.13 18.27 5.56
C THR A 452 -16.84 18.16 4.77
N ILE A 453 -15.83 17.49 5.32
CA ILE A 453 -14.53 17.28 4.67
C ILE A 453 -14.41 15.82 4.28
N SER A 454 -14.31 15.54 2.98
CA SER A 454 -13.93 14.23 2.47
C SER A 454 -12.40 14.12 2.46
N ALA A 455 -11.87 13.19 3.26
CA ALA A 455 -10.46 12.88 3.38
C ALA A 455 -10.19 11.36 3.31
N CYS A 456 -10.99 10.65 2.52
CA CYS A 456 -10.98 9.18 2.39
C CYS A 456 -9.81 8.65 1.53
N GLY A 457 -8.98 9.53 0.97
CA GLY A 457 -7.91 9.20 0.03
C GLY A 457 -8.39 9.01 -1.41
N SER A 458 -7.43 8.98 -2.34
CA SER A 458 -7.68 8.99 -3.79
C SER A 458 -8.41 7.77 -4.35
N LEU A 459 -8.58 6.72 -3.55
CA LEU A 459 -9.35 5.54 -3.94
C LEU A 459 -10.81 5.61 -3.47
N GLN A 460 -11.10 6.26 -2.33
CA GLN A 460 -12.43 6.20 -1.70
C GLN A 460 -13.17 7.54 -1.71
N THR A 461 -12.48 8.68 -1.71
CA THR A 461 -13.11 10.00 -1.88
C THR A 461 -13.98 10.07 -3.14
N PRO A 462 -13.49 9.75 -4.36
CA PRO A 462 -14.33 9.80 -5.56
C PRO A 462 -15.53 8.84 -5.51
N VAL A 463 -15.39 7.70 -4.82
CA VAL A 463 -16.48 6.72 -4.65
C VAL A 463 -17.57 7.31 -3.74
N LEU A 464 -17.20 7.91 -2.62
CA LEU A 464 -18.14 8.59 -1.73
C LEU A 464 -18.87 9.74 -2.44
N LEU A 465 -18.14 10.58 -3.18
CA LEU A 465 -18.73 11.71 -3.90
C LEU A 465 -19.76 11.26 -4.95
N ARG A 466 -19.39 10.30 -5.83
CA ARG A 466 -20.32 9.79 -6.86
C ARG A 466 -21.52 9.07 -6.27
N ARG A 467 -21.31 8.22 -5.26
CA ARG A 467 -22.40 7.51 -4.55
C ARG A 467 -23.38 8.47 -3.87
N SER A 468 -22.93 9.68 -3.56
CA SER A 468 -23.76 10.75 -3.00
C SER A 468 -24.52 11.56 -4.07
N GLY A 469 -24.35 11.25 -5.36
CA GLY A 469 -25.07 11.89 -6.46
C GLY A 469 -24.38 13.14 -7.02
N LEU A 470 -23.07 13.28 -6.82
CA LEU A 470 -22.25 14.28 -7.52
C LEU A 470 -21.80 13.76 -8.89
N SER A 471 -21.81 14.62 -9.90
CA SER A 471 -21.65 14.24 -11.31
C SER A 471 -20.55 15.00 -12.06
N ASN A 472 -19.77 15.85 -11.40
CA ASN A 472 -18.63 16.53 -12.01
C ASN A 472 -17.70 15.50 -12.67
N ARG A 473 -17.39 15.74 -13.96
CA ARG A 473 -16.64 14.83 -14.83
C ARG A 473 -15.25 14.46 -14.33
N HIS A 474 -14.67 15.29 -13.46
CA HIS A 474 -13.33 15.11 -12.89
C HIS A 474 -13.32 14.22 -11.64
N ILE A 475 -14.46 14.01 -10.98
CA ILE A 475 -14.54 13.11 -9.83
C ILE A 475 -14.18 11.70 -10.30
N GLY A 476 -13.15 11.11 -9.72
CA GLY A 476 -12.61 9.78 -10.04
C GLY A 476 -11.79 9.71 -11.32
N LYS A 477 -11.29 10.83 -11.84
CA LYS A 477 -10.39 10.92 -13.02
C LYS A 477 -9.06 11.52 -12.61
N ASN A 478 -8.05 11.48 -13.49
CA ASN A 478 -6.71 12.04 -13.22
C ASN A 478 -6.01 11.36 -12.03
N LEU A 479 -6.23 10.05 -11.85
CA LEU A 479 -5.54 9.29 -10.80
C LEU A 479 -4.09 9.07 -11.22
N HIS A 480 -3.14 9.64 -10.47
CA HIS A 480 -1.72 9.35 -10.60
C HIS A 480 -1.29 8.34 -9.54
N LEU A 481 -0.35 7.48 -9.91
CA LEU A 481 0.05 6.34 -9.09
C LEU A 481 1.53 6.28 -8.74
N HIS A 482 2.41 7.09 -9.33
CA HIS A 482 3.86 6.87 -9.24
C HIS A 482 4.22 5.38 -9.46
N PRO A 483 4.02 4.83 -10.66
CA PRO A 483 4.24 3.41 -10.93
C PRO A 483 5.68 3.04 -10.58
N THR A 484 5.86 1.97 -9.79
CA THR A 484 7.17 1.47 -9.42
C THR A 484 7.43 0.10 -10.04
N ALA A 485 8.59 -0.04 -10.69
CA ALA A 485 9.12 -1.34 -11.10
C ALA A 485 10.34 -1.72 -10.27
N LEU A 486 10.38 -2.97 -9.85
CA LEU A 486 11.40 -3.53 -8.97
C LEU A 486 12.51 -4.22 -9.77
N VAL A 487 13.72 -4.16 -9.24
CA VAL A 487 14.87 -5.01 -9.59
C VAL A 487 15.47 -5.55 -8.30
N TRP A 488 16.21 -6.65 -8.39
CA TRP A 488 16.80 -7.31 -7.23
C TRP A 488 18.27 -7.68 -7.47
N GLY A 489 19.03 -7.76 -6.38
CA GLY A 489 20.41 -8.23 -6.36
C GLY A 489 20.69 -9.11 -5.15
N TYR A 490 21.37 -10.24 -5.36
CA TYR A 490 21.74 -11.17 -4.30
C TYR A 490 23.15 -10.88 -3.78
N PHE A 491 23.27 -10.69 -2.46
CA PHE A 491 24.52 -10.38 -1.76
C PHE A 491 24.83 -11.44 -0.71
N PRO A 492 25.62 -12.49 -1.04
CA PRO A 492 25.99 -13.54 -0.07
C PRO A 492 26.51 -12.96 1.25
N ASP A 493 26.40 -13.69 2.36
CA ASP A 493 26.92 -13.25 3.67
C ASP A 493 28.46 -13.04 3.64
N THR A 494 29.15 -13.60 2.65
CA THR A 494 30.59 -13.36 2.39
C THR A 494 30.90 -12.02 1.72
N THR A 495 29.89 -11.20 1.38
CA THR A 495 30.10 -9.91 0.74
C THR A 495 30.69 -8.91 1.73
N PRO A 496 31.90 -8.36 1.48
CA PRO A 496 32.53 -7.39 2.37
C PRO A 496 31.67 -6.12 2.56
N ASP A 497 31.69 -5.60 3.78
CA ASP A 497 31.15 -4.28 4.16
C ASP A 497 29.62 -4.09 4.01
N LEU A 498 28.87 -5.15 3.71
CA LEU A 498 27.41 -5.13 3.56
C LEU A 498 26.74 -6.13 4.51
N LYS A 499 26.64 -5.77 5.80
CA LYS A 499 25.99 -6.56 6.86
C LYS A 499 24.49 -6.27 6.98
N GLY A 500 23.77 -7.11 7.74
CA GLY A 500 22.33 -7.00 8.00
C GLY A 500 21.47 -7.86 7.06
N LYS A 501 20.16 -7.84 7.27
CA LYS A 501 19.16 -8.52 6.42
C LYS A 501 18.25 -7.51 5.73
N THR A 502 17.59 -7.94 4.65
CA THR A 502 16.78 -7.04 3.81
C THR A 502 15.56 -6.43 4.52
N TYR A 503 15.10 -7.05 5.60
CA TYR A 503 13.91 -6.66 6.36
C TYR A 503 14.25 -5.89 7.65
N GLU A 504 15.52 -5.48 7.82
CA GLU A 504 16.00 -4.75 9.00
C GLU A 504 16.28 -3.28 8.66
N GLY A 505 16.18 -2.42 9.68
CA GLY A 505 16.61 -1.02 9.63
C GLY A 505 15.65 -0.02 9.03
N GLY A 506 16.14 1.20 8.77
CA GLY A 506 15.37 2.24 8.09
C GLY A 506 15.03 1.82 6.65
N ILE A 507 13.77 2.01 6.23
CA ILE A 507 13.27 1.53 4.94
C ILE A 507 13.73 2.44 3.79
N ILE A 508 13.41 3.74 3.83
CA ILE A 508 13.92 4.75 2.87
C ILE A 508 14.79 5.73 3.65
N THR A 509 16.11 5.58 3.56
CA THR A 509 17.10 6.53 4.14
C THR A 509 17.95 7.19 3.07
N SER A 510 17.97 6.65 1.86
CA SER A 510 18.73 7.15 0.71
C SER A 510 17.86 7.12 -0.56
N LEU A 511 18.04 8.11 -1.43
CA LEU A 511 17.45 8.15 -2.77
C LEU A 511 18.48 8.57 -3.82
N HIS A 512 18.27 8.17 -5.08
CA HIS A 512 19.03 8.67 -6.22
C HIS A 512 18.08 9.15 -7.32
N LYS A 513 18.31 10.34 -7.87
CA LYS A 513 17.54 10.87 -9.02
C LYS A 513 18.22 10.47 -10.31
N VAL A 514 17.49 9.80 -11.20
CA VAL A 514 18.03 9.33 -12.49
C VAL A 514 18.19 10.51 -13.44
N GLU A 515 19.40 10.77 -13.92
CA GLU A 515 19.69 11.97 -14.71
C GLU A 515 18.90 12.00 -16.03
N GLY A 516 18.32 13.15 -16.37
CA GLY A 516 17.55 13.34 -17.60
C GLY A 516 16.22 12.59 -17.66
N ARG A 517 15.77 11.99 -16.55
CA ARG A 517 14.56 11.18 -16.47
C ARG A 517 13.66 11.64 -15.32
N ARG A 518 12.35 11.41 -15.44
CA ARG A 518 11.39 11.64 -14.33
C ARG A 518 11.31 10.43 -13.40
N ALA A 519 12.47 9.88 -13.03
CA ALA A 519 12.57 8.67 -12.23
C ALA A 519 13.50 8.85 -11.02
N ILE A 520 13.13 8.25 -9.89
CA ILE A 520 13.99 8.14 -8.71
C ILE A 520 14.16 6.68 -8.30
N LEU A 521 15.32 6.37 -7.74
CA LEU A 521 15.64 5.08 -7.15
C LEU A 521 15.59 5.16 -5.63
N GLU A 522 14.87 4.22 -5.05
CA GLU A 522 14.69 4.07 -3.62
C GLU A 522 14.61 2.57 -3.27
N THR A 523 14.57 2.28 -1.97
CA THR A 523 14.56 0.92 -1.41
C THR A 523 13.19 0.61 -0.79
N PRO A 524 12.56 -0.53 -1.13
CA PRO A 524 11.24 -0.87 -0.58
C PRO A 524 11.36 -1.60 0.76
N ALA A 525 10.29 -1.60 1.55
CA ALA A 525 10.08 -2.67 2.52
C ALA A 525 9.39 -3.84 1.81
N MET A 526 10.03 -5.00 1.82
CA MET A 526 9.46 -6.22 1.26
C MET A 526 9.47 -7.29 2.33
N GLY A 527 8.30 -7.54 2.93
CA GLY A 527 8.06 -8.72 3.75
C GLY A 527 8.16 -10.01 2.92
N LEU A 528 8.08 -11.15 3.59
CA LEU A 528 8.21 -12.46 2.96
C LEU A 528 7.14 -12.75 1.90
N ALA A 529 5.88 -12.49 2.21
CA ALA A 529 4.79 -12.69 1.27
C ALA A 529 4.84 -11.66 0.14
N ALA A 530 5.15 -10.39 0.42
CA ALA A 530 5.41 -9.40 -0.62
C ALA A 530 6.54 -9.87 -1.57
N ALA A 531 7.66 -10.36 -1.05
CA ALA A 531 8.75 -10.89 -1.87
C ALA A 531 8.34 -12.12 -2.69
N GLY A 532 7.72 -13.12 -2.06
CA GLY A 532 7.23 -14.31 -2.75
C GLY A 532 6.25 -13.99 -3.87
N THR A 533 5.31 -13.07 -3.64
CA THR A 533 4.32 -12.68 -4.65
C THR A 533 4.90 -11.84 -5.79
N GLN A 534 5.89 -10.98 -5.51
CA GLN A 534 6.58 -10.16 -6.51
C GLN A 534 7.61 -10.94 -7.33
N PHE A 535 8.29 -11.95 -6.77
CA PHE A 535 9.24 -12.74 -7.56
C PHE A 535 8.55 -13.44 -8.74
N PRO A 536 9.16 -13.46 -9.94
CA PRO A 536 8.62 -14.21 -11.05
C PRO A 536 8.65 -15.71 -10.73
N TRP A 537 7.58 -16.43 -11.07
CA TRP A 537 7.53 -17.88 -10.89
C TRP A 537 7.98 -18.55 -12.19
N VAL A 538 9.18 -19.14 -12.18
CA VAL A 538 9.74 -19.90 -13.31
C VAL A 538 9.47 -21.40 -13.15
N SER A 539 9.67 -21.90 -11.94
CA SER A 539 9.32 -23.24 -11.45
C SER A 539 9.19 -23.21 -9.92
N GLY A 540 8.66 -24.28 -9.33
CA GLY A 540 8.59 -24.43 -7.89
C GLY A 540 9.97 -24.50 -7.23
N ARG A 541 10.95 -25.14 -7.89
CA ARG A 541 12.34 -25.18 -7.43
C ARG A 541 12.99 -23.79 -7.44
N ASP A 542 12.87 -23.04 -8.54
CA ASP A 542 13.41 -21.68 -8.64
C ASP A 542 12.79 -20.75 -7.56
N MET A 543 11.48 -20.88 -7.29
CA MET A 543 10.83 -20.13 -6.22
C MET A 543 11.41 -20.44 -4.83
N LYS A 544 11.60 -21.72 -4.49
CA LYS A 544 12.22 -22.09 -3.21
C LYS A 544 13.67 -21.62 -3.11
N GLU A 545 14.44 -21.72 -4.18
CA GLU A 545 15.83 -21.23 -4.20
C GLU A 545 15.93 -19.72 -3.99
N ARG A 546 15.04 -18.93 -4.60
CA ARG A 546 14.94 -17.49 -4.36
C ARG A 546 14.61 -17.19 -2.90
N MET A 547 13.64 -17.89 -2.33
CA MET A 547 13.23 -17.66 -0.96
C MET A 547 14.29 -18.10 0.05
N LEU A 548 15.06 -19.16 -0.20
CA LEU A 548 16.24 -19.48 0.62
C LEU A 548 17.28 -18.34 0.67
N ARG A 549 17.29 -17.46 -0.34
CA ARG A 549 18.18 -16.30 -0.44
C ARG A 549 17.52 -14.98 -0.02
N TYR A 550 16.27 -15.01 0.44
CA TYR A 550 15.46 -13.81 0.70
C TYR A 550 16.18 -12.83 1.63
N GLY A 551 16.66 -13.28 2.79
CA GLY A 551 17.27 -12.40 3.80
C GLY A 551 18.46 -11.58 3.29
N ARG A 552 19.05 -11.99 2.16
CA ARG A 552 20.22 -11.38 1.52
C ARG A 552 19.96 -10.96 0.06
N THR A 553 18.70 -10.89 -0.35
CA THR A 553 18.28 -10.34 -1.65
C THR A 553 17.76 -8.93 -1.48
N VAL A 554 18.54 -7.97 -1.93
CA VAL A 554 18.21 -6.54 -1.88
C VAL A 554 17.34 -6.16 -3.07
N HIS A 555 16.35 -5.31 -2.84
CA HIS A 555 15.49 -4.77 -3.88
C HIS A 555 15.70 -3.27 -4.02
N LEU A 556 15.74 -2.79 -5.26
CA LEU A 556 15.64 -1.38 -5.59
C LEU A 556 14.41 -1.20 -6.48
N PHE A 557 13.70 -0.09 -6.36
CA PHE A 557 12.67 0.26 -7.32
C PHE A 557 13.00 1.55 -8.05
N SER A 558 12.58 1.60 -9.32
CA SER A 558 12.47 2.83 -10.09
C SER A 558 11.04 3.33 -9.99
N MET A 559 10.84 4.48 -9.35
CA MET A 559 9.55 5.18 -9.28
C MET A 559 9.53 6.31 -10.30
N VAL A 560 8.49 6.38 -11.13
CA VAL A 560 8.33 7.44 -12.13
C VAL A 560 7.30 8.48 -11.69
N ARG A 561 7.61 9.76 -11.89
CA ARG A 561 6.63 10.86 -11.82
C ARG A 561 5.76 10.81 -13.08
N ASP A 562 4.69 10.03 -13.02
CA ASP A 562 3.87 9.68 -14.18
C ASP A 562 3.20 10.88 -14.87
N ARG A 563 3.22 10.84 -16.20
CA ARG A 563 2.41 11.65 -17.11
C ARG A 563 1.08 10.95 -17.41
N GLY A 564 1.13 9.63 -17.48
CA GLY A 564 -0.05 8.77 -17.56
C GLY A 564 -0.97 8.99 -16.37
N SER A 565 -2.25 8.67 -16.57
CA SER A 565 -3.25 8.80 -15.52
C SER A 565 -4.28 7.69 -15.60
N GLY A 566 -5.01 7.56 -14.50
CA GLY A 566 -6.04 6.56 -14.30
C GLY A 566 -7.38 7.15 -13.90
N ALA A 567 -8.27 6.24 -13.53
CA ALA A 567 -9.60 6.55 -13.04
C ALA A 567 -10.03 5.56 -11.96
N VAL A 568 -10.80 6.06 -11.00
CA VAL A 568 -11.53 5.25 -10.03
C VAL A 568 -12.98 5.18 -10.49
N HIS A 569 -13.48 3.97 -10.74
CA HIS A 569 -14.85 3.74 -11.22
C HIS A 569 -15.81 3.37 -10.09
N GLY A 570 -15.29 2.84 -9.00
CA GLY A 570 -16.05 2.37 -7.84
C GLY A 570 -15.11 1.71 -6.84
N ASP A 571 -15.68 1.10 -5.81
CA ASP A 571 -14.90 0.43 -4.77
C ASP A 571 -13.99 -0.65 -5.39
N ARG A 572 -12.68 -0.52 -5.16
CA ARG A 572 -11.62 -1.39 -5.72
C ARG A 572 -11.61 -1.51 -7.24
N ARG A 573 -12.29 -0.62 -7.97
CA ARG A 573 -12.34 -0.61 -9.44
C ARG A 573 -11.47 0.52 -9.99
N VAL A 574 -10.18 0.24 -10.12
CA VAL A 574 -9.17 1.21 -10.55
C VAL A 574 -8.67 0.87 -11.95
N ALA A 575 -8.74 1.82 -12.88
CA ALA A 575 -8.08 1.73 -14.17
C ALA A 575 -6.87 2.67 -14.17
N TYR A 576 -5.77 2.25 -14.78
CA TYR A 576 -4.56 3.08 -14.91
C TYR A 576 -3.89 2.79 -16.25
N HIS A 577 -3.41 3.86 -16.88
CA HIS A 577 -2.65 3.79 -18.13
C HIS A 577 -1.25 4.36 -17.90
N LEU A 578 -0.24 3.53 -18.16
CA LEU A 578 1.15 3.94 -18.16
C LEU A 578 1.46 4.57 -19.52
N ASP A 579 1.84 5.84 -19.53
CA ASP A 579 2.24 6.54 -20.75
C ASP A 579 3.54 5.95 -21.34
N ALA A 580 3.72 6.05 -22.66
CA ALA A 580 4.90 5.51 -23.32
C ALA A 580 6.21 6.16 -22.82
N ALA A 581 6.22 7.47 -22.57
CA ALA A 581 7.37 8.16 -22.01
C ALA A 581 7.66 7.73 -20.57
N ASP A 582 6.62 7.47 -19.78
CA ASP A 582 6.78 6.92 -18.42
C ASP A 582 7.35 5.50 -18.46
N GLY A 583 6.95 4.70 -19.45
CA GLY A 583 7.51 3.37 -19.69
C GLY A 583 9.01 3.41 -20.01
N GLU A 584 9.47 4.39 -20.79
CA GLU A 584 10.88 4.60 -21.07
C GLU A 584 11.66 5.14 -19.87
N ASP A 585 11.08 6.09 -19.12
CA ASP A 585 11.70 6.61 -17.89
C ASP A 585 11.87 5.50 -16.84
N MET A 586 10.89 4.60 -16.73
CA MET A 586 10.95 3.43 -15.86
C MET A 586 11.96 2.39 -16.35
N ARG A 587 12.07 2.18 -17.66
CA ARG A 587 13.08 1.29 -18.25
C ARG A 587 14.49 1.78 -17.92
N GLU A 588 14.75 3.06 -18.10
CA GLU A 588 16.07 3.64 -17.79
C GLU A 588 16.36 3.60 -16.29
N GLY A 589 15.37 3.88 -15.44
CA GLY A 589 15.53 3.74 -13.99
C GLY A 589 15.84 2.30 -13.56
N MET A 590 15.19 1.28 -14.16
CA MET A 590 15.54 -0.13 -13.91
C MET A 590 16.97 -0.45 -14.36
N ARG A 591 17.41 0.04 -15.54
CA ARG A 591 18.80 -0.14 -16.00
C ARG A 591 19.79 0.49 -15.03
N ARG A 592 19.53 1.72 -14.57
CA ARG A 592 20.35 2.40 -13.56
C ARG A 592 20.40 1.59 -12.26
N ALA A 593 19.26 1.11 -11.77
CA ALA A 593 19.19 0.32 -10.55
C ALA A 593 19.96 -1.01 -10.64
N LEU A 594 19.91 -1.70 -11.79
CA LEU A 594 20.70 -2.91 -12.04
C LEU A 594 22.21 -2.62 -12.05
N ARG A 595 22.64 -1.50 -12.66
CA ARG A 595 24.05 -1.06 -12.58
C ARG A 595 24.46 -0.76 -11.14
N VAL A 596 23.62 -0.08 -10.37
CA VAL A 596 23.87 0.20 -8.93
C VAL A 596 24.06 -1.10 -8.16
N LEU A 597 23.18 -2.09 -8.35
CA LEU A 597 23.29 -3.40 -7.69
C LEU A 597 24.59 -4.13 -8.08
N ALA A 598 24.94 -4.14 -9.37
CA ALA A 598 26.17 -4.74 -9.85
C ALA A 598 27.42 -4.05 -9.25
N ALA A 599 27.45 -2.72 -9.29
CA ALA A 599 28.56 -1.91 -8.76
C ALA A 599 28.71 -2.04 -7.23
N ALA A 600 27.61 -2.25 -6.51
CA ALA A 600 27.64 -2.53 -5.07
C ALA A 600 28.23 -3.92 -4.73
N GLY A 601 28.42 -4.79 -5.73
CA GLY A 601 29.01 -6.11 -5.58
C GLY A 601 28.01 -7.26 -5.49
N ALA A 602 26.82 -7.14 -6.10
CA ALA A 602 25.87 -8.25 -6.19
C ALA A 602 26.52 -9.46 -6.88
N ALA A 603 26.24 -10.68 -6.41
CA ALA A 603 26.67 -11.90 -7.07
C ALA A 603 25.79 -12.23 -8.29
N GLU A 604 24.51 -11.88 -8.20
CA GLU A 604 23.50 -12.04 -9.25
C GLU A 604 22.52 -10.87 -9.16
N ILE A 605 22.06 -10.37 -10.31
CA ILE A 605 21.03 -9.33 -10.41
C ILE A 605 19.90 -9.81 -11.31
N GLY A 606 18.73 -9.20 -11.18
CA GLY A 606 17.61 -9.50 -12.07
C GLY A 606 16.45 -8.53 -11.98
N THR A 607 15.49 -8.72 -12.88
CA THR A 607 14.23 -7.99 -12.88
C THR A 607 13.12 -8.87 -12.29
N HIS A 608 11.94 -8.28 -12.07
CA HIS A 608 10.72 -9.01 -11.71
C HIS A 608 9.90 -9.46 -12.93
N ARG A 609 10.53 -9.53 -14.11
CA ARG A 609 9.88 -9.95 -15.35
C ARG A 609 9.51 -11.43 -15.26
N SER A 610 8.31 -11.78 -15.75
CA SER A 610 7.67 -13.09 -15.55
C SER A 610 8.41 -14.30 -16.12
N ASP A 611 9.44 -14.08 -16.94
CA ASP A 611 10.35 -15.11 -17.45
C ASP A 611 11.54 -15.40 -16.54
N GLY A 612 11.74 -14.62 -15.47
CA GLY A 612 12.83 -14.80 -14.50
C GLY A 612 14.16 -14.19 -14.93
N GLN A 613 14.14 -13.17 -15.79
CA GLN A 613 15.34 -12.47 -16.28
C GLN A 613 16.33 -12.14 -15.16
N ARG A 614 17.54 -12.70 -15.28
CA ARG A 614 18.64 -12.58 -14.30
C ARG A 614 20.00 -12.65 -14.98
N PHE A 615 21.03 -12.21 -14.27
CA PHE A 615 22.41 -12.12 -14.73
C PHE A 615 23.37 -12.40 -13.58
N ALA A 616 24.33 -13.31 -13.81
CA ALA A 616 25.39 -13.58 -12.86
C ALA A 616 26.51 -12.54 -13.03
N CYS A 617 26.78 -11.76 -11.99
CA CYS A 617 27.77 -10.68 -12.05
C CYS A 617 29.21 -11.19 -11.90
N ARG A 618 29.40 -12.31 -11.21
CA ARG A 618 30.74 -12.82 -10.88
C ARG A 618 31.49 -13.25 -12.15
N GLY A 619 32.60 -12.56 -12.44
CA GLY A 619 33.46 -12.86 -13.59
C GLY A 619 32.89 -12.42 -14.93
N ALA A 620 31.79 -11.68 -14.94
CA ALA A 620 31.22 -11.13 -16.17
C ALA A 620 31.98 -9.88 -16.64
N SER A 621 32.05 -9.68 -17.96
CA SER A 621 32.60 -8.46 -18.55
C SER A 621 31.56 -7.34 -18.58
N GLU A 622 32.03 -6.09 -18.69
CA GLU A 622 31.14 -4.92 -18.87
C GLU A 622 30.25 -5.06 -20.12
N ALA A 623 30.78 -5.62 -21.20
CA ALA A 623 30.02 -5.87 -22.42
C ALA A 623 28.86 -6.85 -22.20
N ALA A 624 29.07 -7.91 -21.40
CA ALA A 624 28.02 -8.87 -21.07
C ALA A 624 26.94 -8.24 -20.17
N LEU A 625 27.33 -7.34 -19.27
CA LEU A 625 26.38 -6.57 -18.46
C LEU A 625 25.53 -5.65 -19.36
N GLU A 626 26.14 -4.91 -20.29
CA GLU A 626 25.40 -4.05 -21.20
C GLU A 626 24.44 -4.83 -22.11
N GLU A 627 24.85 -6.00 -22.62
CA GLU A 627 23.94 -6.89 -23.38
C GLU A 627 22.72 -7.33 -22.54
N PHE A 628 22.93 -7.66 -21.27
CA PHE A 628 21.84 -7.98 -20.36
C PHE A 628 20.90 -6.78 -20.14
N LEU A 629 21.47 -5.58 -19.96
CA LEU A 629 20.72 -4.35 -19.78
C LEU A 629 19.93 -3.96 -21.03
N ASP A 630 20.44 -4.25 -22.23
CA ASP A 630 19.72 -4.06 -23.50
C ASP A 630 18.49 -4.98 -23.61
N GLY A 631 18.54 -6.13 -22.95
CA GLY A 631 17.38 -7.00 -22.75
C GLY A 631 16.33 -6.48 -21.76
N VAL A 632 16.59 -5.39 -21.02
CA VAL A 632 15.61 -4.75 -20.13
C VAL A 632 14.66 -3.88 -20.95
N GLY A 633 13.50 -4.45 -21.26
CA GLY A 633 12.46 -3.78 -22.04
C GLY A 633 11.49 -2.93 -21.21
N PRO A 634 10.57 -2.21 -21.88
CA PRO A 634 9.52 -1.44 -21.21
C PRO A 634 8.63 -2.33 -20.33
N VAL A 635 8.15 -1.76 -19.23
CA VAL A 635 7.27 -2.46 -18.30
C VAL A 635 5.91 -2.70 -18.95
N ARG A 636 5.45 -3.96 -18.92
CA ARG A 636 4.18 -4.39 -19.50
C ARG A 636 3.42 -5.24 -18.50
N GLY A 637 2.13 -4.96 -18.32
CA GLY A 637 1.27 -5.71 -17.42
C GLY A 637 0.86 -7.10 -17.96
N PRO A 638 0.22 -7.93 -17.11
CA PRO A 638 -0.18 -9.29 -17.45
C PRO A 638 -1.20 -9.34 -18.60
N GLN A 639 -2.05 -8.32 -18.79
CA GLN A 639 -2.98 -8.30 -19.93
C GLN A 639 -2.36 -7.86 -21.25
N SER A 640 -1.06 -7.56 -21.29
CA SER A 640 -0.38 -7.17 -22.53
C SER A 640 -0.24 -8.35 -23.52
N LYS A 641 -0.08 -8.05 -24.81
CA LYS A 641 0.19 -9.05 -25.86
C LYS A 641 1.63 -9.57 -25.87
N ALA A 642 2.47 -9.16 -24.92
CA ALA A 642 3.82 -9.66 -24.78
C ALA A 642 3.82 -11.01 -24.04
N GLU A 643 4.78 -11.89 -24.33
CA GLU A 643 4.96 -13.14 -23.58
C GLU A 643 5.42 -12.87 -22.15
N ALA A 644 6.34 -11.91 -21.99
CA ALA A 644 6.89 -11.48 -20.72
C ALA A 644 6.16 -10.23 -20.21
N TRP A 645 5.95 -10.18 -18.89
CA TRP A 645 5.19 -9.13 -18.20
C TRP A 645 5.75 -8.93 -16.79
N THR A 646 5.44 -7.80 -16.16
CA THR A 646 5.90 -7.43 -14.81
C THR A 646 4.74 -6.86 -14.01
N LEU A 647 4.74 -7.08 -12.70
CA LEU A 647 3.81 -6.42 -11.78
C LEU A 647 4.44 -5.14 -11.28
N CYS A 648 3.73 -4.02 -11.45
CA CYS A 648 4.06 -2.80 -10.73
C CYS A 648 3.45 -2.84 -9.33
N CYS A 649 4.01 -2.02 -8.46
CA CYS A 649 3.43 -1.70 -7.16
C CYS A 649 3.29 -0.19 -7.03
N THR A 650 2.49 0.26 -6.07
CA THR A 650 2.42 1.67 -5.68
C THR A 650 1.79 1.80 -4.30
N ALA A 651 2.35 2.71 -3.50
CA ALA A 651 1.76 3.19 -2.26
C ALA A 651 1.30 4.67 -2.37
N HIS A 652 1.34 5.24 -3.57
CA HIS A 652 1.11 6.65 -3.82
C HIS A 652 -0.11 6.82 -4.72
N GLN A 653 -1.25 7.23 -4.18
CA GLN A 653 -2.44 7.48 -4.98
C GLN A 653 -2.84 8.95 -4.85
N MET A 654 -2.95 9.66 -5.97
CA MET A 654 -3.23 11.11 -5.97
C MET A 654 -4.06 11.59 -7.15
N GLY A 655 -4.67 12.77 -7.03
CA GLY A 655 -5.30 13.51 -8.12
C GLY A 655 -6.67 13.06 -8.60
N SER A 656 -7.25 12.03 -7.98
CA SER A 656 -8.54 11.47 -8.41
C SER A 656 -9.74 12.42 -8.27
N CYS A 657 -9.60 13.55 -7.58
CA CYS A 657 -10.57 14.63 -7.43
C CYS A 657 -9.83 15.97 -7.46
N ARG A 658 -8.93 16.16 -8.45
CA ARG A 658 -8.01 17.31 -8.49
C ARG A 658 -8.71 18.65 -8.32
N MET A 659 -8.05 19.57 -7.61
CA MET A 659 -8.45 20.98 -7.61
C MET A 659 -8.19 21.62 -8.99
N GLY A 660 -8.96 22.64 -9.32
CA GLY A 660 -8.79 23.40 -10.55
C GLY A 660 -9.15 24.87 -10.37
N ALA A 661 -8.63 25.72 -11.26
CA ALA A 661 -8.96 27.14 -11.30
C ALA A 661 -10.43 27.39 -11.65
N THR A 662 -11.02 26.54 -12.48
CA THR A 662 -12.45 26.56 -12.83
C THR A 662 -13.10 25.18 -12.69
N ALA A 663 -14.44 25.15 -12.70
CA ALA A 663 -15.22 23.91 -12.70
C ALA A 663 -14.95 23.02 -13.93
N ALA A 664 -14.43 23.60 -15.02
CA ALA A 664 -14.03 22.85 -16.21
C ALA A 664 -12.68 22.13 -16.02
N ASP A 665 -11.89 22.51 -15.02
CA ASP A 665 -10.50 22.06 -14.85
C ASP A 665 -10.35 21.02 -13.73
N GLY A 666 -11.23 21.03 -12.73
CA GLY A 666 -11.13 20.14 -11.57
C GLY A 666 -12.46 19.71 -10.94
N ALA A 667 -12.39 18.79 -9.98
CA ALA A 667 -13.53 18.30 -9.22
C ALA A 667 -13.92 19.26 -8.08
N VAL A 668 -12.94 20.00 -7.57
CA VAL A 668 -13.08 21.02 -6.52
C VAL A 668 -12.38 22.31 -6.94
N ASP A 669 -12.74 23.42 -6.29
CA ASP A 669 -12.07 24.70 -6.51
C ASP A 669 -10.69 24.75 -5.83
N ALA A 670 -9.96 25.86 -6.01
CA ALA A 670 -8.63 26.06 -5.43
C ALA A 670 -8.63 26.08 -3.88
N ARG A 671 -9.79 26.20 -3.23
CA ARG A 671 -9.98 26.10 -1.78
C ARG A 671 -10.44 24.70 -1.35
N GLY A 672 -10.45 23.74 -2.28
CA GLY A 672 -10.89 22.38 -2.04
C GLY A 672 -12.40 22.22 -1.91
N GLU A 673 -13.21 23.27 -2.15
CA GLU A 673 -14.67 23.19 -2.07
C GLU A 673 -15.26 22.62 -3.35
N SER A 674 -16.27 21.75 -3.24
CA SER A 674 -16.96 21.18 -4.39
C SER A 674 -17.61 22.27 -5.25
N TRP A 675 -17.46 22.14 -6.57
CA TRP A 675 -18.20 22.96 -7.53
C TRP A 675 -19.71 22.70 -7.52
N GLU A 676 -20.14 21.53 -7.04
CA GLU A 676 -21.55 21.12 -7.07
C GLU A 676 -22.28 21.31 -5.74
N ALA A 677 -21.56 21.25 -4.62
CA ALA A 677 -22.14 21.27 -3.28
C ALA A 677 -21.41 22.25 -2.34
N ARG A 678 -22.10 23.29 -1.89
CA ARG A 678 -21.58 24.22 -0.88
C ARG A 678 -21.35 23.49 0.45
N GLY A 679 -20.26 23.84 1.15
CA GLY A 679 -19.92 23.26 2.45
C GLY A 679 -19.34 21.85 2.39
N LEU A 680 -19.13 21.31 1.18
CA LEU A 680 -18.41 20.06 0.97
C LEU A 680 -17.00 20.36 0.48
N TYR A 681 -16.00 19.92 1.23
CA TYR A 681 -14.59 20.09 0.90
C TYR A 681 -13.90 18.74 0.71
N VAL A 682 -12.79 18.75 -0.01
CA VAL A 682 -11.89 17.61 -0.11
C VAL A 682 -10.51 18.01 0.38
N CYS A 683 -9.95 17.24 1.32
CA CYS A 683 -8.65 17.52 1.94
C CYS A 683 -7.85 16.23 2.08
N ASP A 684 -7.43 15.63 0.96
CA ASP A 684 -6.56 14.45 0.91
C ASP A 684 -5.74 14.41 -0.40
N GLY A 685 -5.04 13.30 -0.68
CA GLY A 685 -4.24 13.16 -1.90
C GLY A 685 -5.03 13.28 -3.21
N SER A 686 -6.35 13.13 -3.18
CA SER A 686 -7.19 13.23 -4.37
C SER A 686 -7.24 14.64 -4.95
N VAL A 687 -7.00 15.68 -4.15
CA VAL A 687 -7.03 17.07 -4.64
C VAL A 687 -5.76 17.50 -5.37
N LEU A 688 -4.68 16.72 -5.28
CA LEU A 688 -3.42 17.11 -5.90
C LEU A 688 -3.57 17.27 -7.42
N PRO A 689 -3.05 18.35 -8.03
CA PRO A 689 -3.29 18.59 -9.45
C PRO A 689 -2.65 17.58 -10.42
N SER A 690 -1.43 17.14 -10.12
CA SER A 690 -0.68 16.13 -10.90
C SER A 690 0.20 15.27 -9.97
N ALA A 691 0.96 14.33 -10.55
CA ALA A 691 1.96 13.55 -9.82
C ALA A 691 3.04 14.44 -9.18
N VAL A 692 3.45 14.16 -7.94
CA VAL A 692 4.46 14.95 -7.20
C VAL A 692 5.90 14.54 -7.54
N GLY A 693 6.13 13.28 -7.90
CA GLY A 693 7.44 12.73 -8.22
C GLY A 693 8.32 12.35 -7.02
N VAL A 694 7.84 12.61 -5.81
CA VAL A 694 8.44 12.20 -4.53
C VAL A 694 7.33 11.69 -3.60
N ASN A 695 7.68 11.16 -2.41
CA ASN A 695 6.68 10.65 -1.46
C ASN A 695 5.65 11.75 -1.10
N PRO A 696 4.35 11.56 -1.33
CA PRO A 696 3.38 12.65 -1.31
C PRO A 696 2.89 13.02 0.10
N MET A 697 3.33 12.36 1.17
CA MET A 697 2.79 12.55 2.52
C MET A 697 2.86 14.03 2.95
N VAL A 698 4.04 14.66 2.84
CA VAL A 698 4.24 16.06 3.24
C VAL A 698 3.40 16.98 2.37
N THR A 699 3.41 16.77 1.06
CA THR A 699 2.61 17.57 0.11
C THR A 699 1.12 17.52 0.44
N ILE A 700 0.57 16.33 0.71
CA ILE A 700 -0.84 16.14 1.07
C ILE A 700 -1.17 16.84 2.38
N GLN A 701 -0.34 16.66 3.41
CA GLN A 701 -0.55 17.32 4.71
C GLN A 701 -0.46 18.85 4.60
N SER A 702 0.47 19.37 3.80
CA SER A 702 0.66 20.82 3.61
C SER A 702 -0.51 21.44 2.86
N VAL A 703 -1.00 20.77 1.81
CA VAL A 703 -2.23 21.20 1.11
C VAL A 703 -3.41 21.18 2.09
N ALA A 704 -3.61 20.09 2.83
CA ALA A 704 -4.69 20.00 3.80
C ALA A 704 -4.60 21.08 4.90
N TYR A 705 -3.38 21.45 5.33
CA TYR A 705 -3.17 22.54 6.27
C TYR A 705 -3.68 23.89 5.74
N CYS A 706 -3.28 24.26 4.51
CA CYS A 706 -3.76 25.49 3.85
C CYS A 706 -5.28 25.47 3.67
N LEU A 707 -5.82 24.36 3.15
CA LEU A 707 -7.26 24.22 2.92
C LEU A 707 -8.05 24.34 4.23
N ALA A 708 -7.65 23.62 5.29
CA ALA A 708 -8.32 23.66 6.58
C ALA A 708 -8.24 25.04 7.25
N THR A 709 -7.12 25.75 7.07
CA THR A 709 -6.96 27.14 7.54
C THR A 709 -7.98 28.06 6.83
N GLY A 710 -8.08 27.97 5.50
CA GLY A 710 -9.06 28.72 4.73
C GLY A 710 -10.52 28.37 5.08
N ILE A 711 -10.81 27.10 5.36
CA ILE A 711 -12.14 26.64 5.82
C ILE A 711 -12.47 27.26 7.18
N ALA A 712 -11.53 27.25 8.14
CA ALA A 712 -11.72 27.84 9.46
C ALA A 712 -12.07 29.33 9.37
N GLU A 713 -11.35 30.09 8.54
CA GLU A 713 -11.65 31.50 8.31
C GLU A 713 -13.01 31.72 7.64
N SER A 714 -13.37 30.86 6.67
CA SER A 714 -14.66 30.94 5.99
C SER A 714 -15.82 30.72 6.95
N LEU A 715 -15.72 29.70 7.81
CA LEU A 715 -16.72 29.43 8.84
C LEU A 715 -16.85 30.59 9.84
N ARG A 716 -15.73 31.20 10.23
CA ARG A 716 -15.73 32.37 11.13
C ARG A 716 -16.41 33.57 10.49
N ARG A 717 -16.16 33.85 9.21
CA ARG A 717 -16.83 34.92 8.46
C ARG A 717 -18.33 34.68 8.34
N ASP A 718 -18.73 33.44 8.02
CA ASP A 718 -20.16 33.10 7.93
C ASP A 718 -20.87 33.28 9.29
N GLN A 719 -20.25 32.87 10.40
CA GLN A 719 -20.76 33.13 11.76
C GLN A 719 -20.88 34.62 12.08
N ALA A 720 -19.85 35.42 11.77
CA ALA A 720 -19.84 36.86 12.03
C ALA A 720 -20.86 37.64 11.18
N SER A 721 -21.14 37.17 9.97
CA SER A 721 -22.07 37.82 9.04
C SER A 721 -23.55 37.67 9.42
N GLY A 722 -23.86 36.96 10.51
CA GLY A 722 -25.25 36.73 10.94
C GLY A 722 -26.09 36.01 9.88
N LYS A 723 -25.45 35.35 8.91
CA LYS A 723 -26.11 34.40 8.00
C LYS A 723 -26.62 33.26 8.87
N SER A 724 -27.77 33.50 9.49
CA SER A 724 -28.59 32.49 10.14
C SER A 724 -28.88 31.40 9.12
N TYR A 725 -28.68 30.17 9.55
CA TYR A 725 -28.84 28.97 8.75
C TYR A 725 -30.30 28.69 8.39
#